data_AF-A0A7W2B368-F1
#
_entry.id   AF-A0A7W2B368-F1
#
_cell.length_a   1.000
_cell.length_b   1.000
_cell.length_c   1.000
_cell.angle_alpha   90.00
_cell.angle_beta   90.00
_cell.angle_gamma   90.00
#
_symmetry.space_group_name_H-M   'P 1'
#
loop_
_entity.id
_entity.type
_entity.pdbx_description
1 polymer ?
#
loop_
_entity_poly.entity_id
_entity_poly.type
_entity_poly.pdbx_seq_one_letter_code
_entity_poly.pdbx_strand_id
1 'polypeptide(L)'
;MSKNKKYWKNLAELNSDNNDVFDKLQNKEFVEEIPVDEFLSDKDNLTDNSTSRRDFLKYIGFSTAAATLAACEGPVVKSIPYVVQPKEIIPGVANYYATTIGNGYDFANILIKNREGRPIKVEKNKMAPDSMAANARVHASVLDLYDNARLAQPTKDNMPISWFGFEYETKANLEEISKSSRDIVLLTQTFASPSTKKLIADFRAKYKNVRHVVYDSISESKVLDAYESKYGERGFANYDFSKSKLIVSIAADFLGDWQGGGFDVSYAKGRIPNKGKMSRHIQFESNMTLSGANSDLRIPLKLQEQKLVILEIYNSLFGNKIKIDSNLSISDKLRKAIDSTIQELKSVKKGSVVISGIQDENYQDLILQINEKLASNSFIPSKTILTRKGKDEDVNQLISDMKQGKIGALIMCGVNPAYTLSNSEEFVKALKSLEMSVCFSMKNDETAIHSKYVAASNHYLESWCDYELVSNEFSLAQPVIKTLFDTKQFQEILLIWNDNKTSVHDYIKTYWNTNILDSDSWKKALHDGIYIRKRRKNNFSSKTKPSKLEFKIQDVNSSNQFELNIYPKTGMGDGQHANNPWLQEFPDPLTRATWDNYLTISEHDAKEIGLYLEPSTFFNQSRNDANGGLNGKYAIIKLGNKQLRVPALIQPGQARGTVGLAFGYGRSQGVKSEMMTGVNAYNLYKDFNPSQNIEIFSSDEIHEFACIQLQNTLMGRGDIIKETSLEIFNTKDSSVWNSEAVVSLNHIETPVSSPDVDLWQEFDRSIGHHFNLSIDLNACTGCGACVIACHTENNVPVVGKSEIRKSRDMHWLRIDRYYSSEDSFYQDDQKKDNISGLGSSLSSFGELENPSENPQVAFQPIMCQHCNHAPCETVCPVAASSHGRQGQNHMAYNRCVGTRYCANNCPYKVRRFNWFLYNGNDEFDYHMNNDLGRMVINPDVTVRSRGVMEKCSMCIQSTQAVILKAKLEGRAVAEGEFNDKVACSAACSTGAIKFGDINEKGSEIAKLKDNKRAYHLLDAVGTKPNVVYQVKVRNTKNKV
;
A
#
# COMPACT_ATOMS: atom_id res chain seq x y z
N MET A 1 54.36 -53.73 -0.21
CA MET A 1 54.85 -52.56 -0.96
C MET A 1 53.66 -51.87 -1.64
N SER A 2 53.06 -50.89 -0.96
CA SER A 2 52.25 -49.84 -1.60
C SER A 2 52.85 -48.52 -1.15
N LYS A 3 53.61 -47.88 -2.03
CA LYS A 3 54.23 -46.57 -1.78
C LYS A 3 53.10 -45.54 -1.63
N ASN A 4 52.73 -45.22 -0.39
CA ASN A 4 51.94 -44.03 -0.08
C ASN A 4 52.76 -42.82 -0.53
N LYS A 5 52.37 -42.20 -1.64
CA LYS A 5 52.91 -40.90 -2.03
C LYS A 5 52.41 -39.87 -1.02
N LYS A 6 53.27 -39.47 -0.08
CA LYS A 6 53.05 -38.27 0.74
C LYS A 6 53.24 -37.06 -0.17
N TYR A 7 52.18 -36.27 -0.32
CA TYR A 7 52.26 -34.94 -0.94
C TYR A 7 52.43 -33.93 0.18
N TRP A 8 53.63 -33.35 0.27
CA TRP A 8 53.96 -32.32 1.25
C TRP A 8 53.19 -31.05 0.91
N LYS A 9 52.49 -30.47 1.89
CA LYS A 9 51.70 -29.25 1.69
C LYS A 9 52.45 -27.98 2.09
N ASN A 10 53.54 -28.11 2.83
CA ASN A 10 54.43 -26.99 3.16
C ASN A 10 55.92 -27.42 3.19
N LEU A 11 56.82 -26.43 3.14
CA LEU A 11 58.27 -26.62 3.13
C LEU A 11 58.84 -27.18 4.44
N ALA A 12 58.13 -27.04 5.57
CA ALA A 12 58.60 -27.45 6.89
C ALA A 12 58.43 -28.96 7.14
N GLU A 13 57.39 -29.58 6.58
CA GLU A 13 57.17 -31.03 6.62
C GLU A 13 58.26 -31.81 5.84
N LEU A 14 59.01 -31.13 4.97
CA LEU A 14 60.11 -31.73 4.20
C LEU A 14 61.38 -31.96 5.03
N ASN A 15 61.50 -31.30 6.19
CA ASN A 15 62.71 -31.30 6.99
C ASN A 15 62.60 -32.28 8.16
N SER A 16 63.39 -33.36 8.12
CA SER A 16 63.31 -34.49 9.08
C SER A 16 63.59 -34.11 10.53
N ASP A 17 64.22 -32.96 10.75
CA ASP A 17 64.65 -32.50 12.08
C ASP A 17 63.50 -31.85 12.89
N ASN A 18 62.33 -31.60 12.27
CA ASN A 18 61.17 -30.94 12.90
C ASN A 18 59.98 -31.87 13.18
N ASN A 19 60.11 -33.19 12.98
CA ASN A 19 59.01 -34.14 13.14
C ASN A 19 58.41 -34.17 14.57
N ASP A 20 59.23 -33.96 15.60
CA ASP A 20 58.77 -34.13 17.00
C ASP A 20 57.83 -33.00 17.48
N VAL A 21 57.84 -31.83 16.83
CA VAL A 21 56.94 -30.71 17.16
C VAL A 21 55.58 -30.89 16.50
N PHE A 22 55.54 -31.40 15.27
CA PHE A 22 54.29 -31.60 14.53
C PHE A 22 53.51 -32.82 15.02
N ASP A 23 54.18 -33.92 15.38
CA ASP A 23 53.51 -35.11 15.95
C ASP A 23 52.85 -34.81 17.32
N LYS A 24 53.38 -33.84 18.07
CA LYS A 24 52.79 -33.34 19.33
C LYS A 24 51.59 -32.42 19.11
N LEU A 25 51.55 -31.69 18.00
CA LEU A 25 50.42 -30.80 17.64
C LEU A 25 49.27 -31.57 16.98
N GLN A 26 49.58 -32.62 16.21
CA GLN A 26 48.58 -33.41 15.49
C GLN A 26 47.65 -34.21 16.42
N ASN A 27 48.07 -34.47 17.66
CA ASN A 27 47.32 -35.25 18.66
C ASN A 27 46.72 -34.41 19.80
N LYS A 28 46.76 -33.07 19.74
CA LYS A 28 46.10 -32.18 20.71
C LYS A 28 44.87 -31.56 20.06
N GLU A 29 43.76 -32.28 20.09
CA GLU A 29 42.47 -31.82 19.55
C GLU A 29 41.74 -30.84 20.51
N PHE A 30 42.17 -30.73 21.77
CA PHE A 30 41.70 -29.73 22.71
C PHE A 30 42.89 -29.10 23.46
N VAL A 31 42.98 -27.77 23.44
CA VAL A 31 43.98 -26.98 24.18
C VAL A 31 43.46 -26.80 25.61
N GLU A 32 44.27 -27.10 26.63
CA GLU A 32 43.95 -26.74 28.01
C GLU A 32 43.66 -25.23 28.10
N GLU A 33 42.59 -24.85 28.79
CA GLU A 33 42.23 -23.45 29.05
C GLU A 33 43.43 -22.71 29.63
N ILE A 34 43.88 -21.67 28.93
CA ILE A 34 44.84 -20.72 29.49
C ILE A 34 44.04 -19.82 30.43
N PRO A 35 44.40 -19.68 31.72
CA PRO A 35 43.64 -18.88 32.66
C PRO A 35 43.79 -17.39 32.32
N VAL A 36 42.85 -16.88 31.52
CA VAL A 36 42.81 -15.47 31.08
C VAL A 36 42.51 -14.54 32.25
N ASP A 37 41.78 -15.02 33.26
CA ASP A 37 41.39 -14.24 34.43
C ASP A 37 42.57 -13.91 35.36
N GLU A 38 43.56 -14.79 35.43
CA GLU A 38 44.76 -14.61 36.26
C GLU A 38 45.78 -13.63 35.62
N PHE A 39 45.71 -13.45 34.29
CA PHE A 39 46.57 -12.52 33.55
C PHE A 39 46.04 -11.08 33.54
N LEU A 40 44.71 -10.90 33.63
CA LEU A 40 44.06 -9.59 33.59
C LEU A 40 43.84 -8.95 34.98
N SER A 41 44.06 -9.70 36.06
CA SER A 41 43.81 -9.23 37.43
C SER A 41 44.85 -8.26 37.99
N ASP A 42 46.09 -8.29 37.49
CA ASP A 42 47.17 -7.40 37.97
C ASP A 42 47.27 -6.11 37.14
N LYS A 43 46.32 -5.19 37.36
CA LYS A 43 46.32 -3.85 36.74
C LYS A 43 47.55 -3.00 37.13
N ASP A 44 48.15 -3.25 38.29
CA ASP A 44 49.23 -2.42 38.83
C ASP A 44 50.60 -2.68 38.14
N ASN A 45 50.77 -3.81 37.45
CA ASN A 45 52.01 -4.13 36.70
C ASN A 45 51.99 -3.63 35.24
N LEU A 46 50.85 -3.14 34.74
CA LEU A 46 50.68 -2.70 33.34
C LEU A 46 51.09 -1.23 33.11
N THR A 47 51.19 -0.42 34.16
CA THR A 47 51.45 1.02 34.04
C THR A 47 52.92 1.41 34.06
N ASP A 48 53.83 0.55 34.54
CA ASP A 48 55.22 0.95 34.81
C ASP A 48 56.31 0.32 33.91
N ASN A 49 55.95 -0.41 32.85
CA ASN A 49 56.95 -0.95 31.92
C ASN A 49 56.91 -0.28 30.53
N SER A 50 58.05 0.28 30.12
CA SER A 50 58.28 0.75 28.75
C SER A 50 58.26 -0.44 27.79
N THR A 51 57.09 -0.70 27.18
CA THR A 51 56.91 -1.85 26.30
C THR A 51 57.81 -1.75 25.07
N SER A 52 58.69 -2.73 24.88
CA SER A 52 59.51 -2.83 23.68
C SER A 52 58.63 -3.10 22.45
N ARG A 53 59.09 -2.72 21.24
CA ARG A 53 58.41 -3.02 19.97
C ARG A 53 58.08 -4.52 19.82
N ARG A 54 58.84 -5.39 20.48
CA ARG A 54 58.63 -6.84 20.49
C ARG A 54 57.43 -7.24 21.35
N ASP A 55 57.23 -6.59 22.49
CA ASP A 55 56.10 -6.88 23.38
C ASP A 55 54.79 -6.30 22.85
N PHE A 56 54.86 -5.15 22.16
CA PHE A 56 53.74 -4.64 21.37
C PHE A 56 53.30 -5.60 20.25
N LEU A 57 54.26 -6.18 19.50
CA LEU A 57 53.97 -7.17 18.46
C LEU A 57 53.42 -8.48 19.04
N LYS A 58 53.87 -8.89 20.23
CA LYS A 58 53.25 -10.02 20.95
C LYS A 58 51.82 -9.68 21.37
N TYR A 59 51.56 -8.48 21.88
CA TYR A 59 50.23 -8.03 22.28
C TYR A 59 49.25 -8.01 21.10
N ILE A 60 49.68 -7.48 19.95
CA ILE A 60 48.89 -7.51 18.71
C ILE A 60 48.73 -8.94 18.20
N GLY A 61 49.79 -9.75 18.22
CA GLY A 61 49.73 -11.15 17.81
C GLY A 61 48.72 -11.95 18.64
N PHE A 62 48.72 -11.75 19.96
CA PHE A 62 47.84 -12.45 20.89
C PHE A 62 46.40 -11.93 20.82
N SER A 63 46.19 -10.62 20.71
CA SER A 63 44.84 -10.04 20.55
C SER A 63 44.21 -10.42 19.21
N THR A 64 45.01 -10.47 18.14
CA THR A 64 44.54 -10.90 16.82
C THR A 64 44.23 -12.40 16.81
N ALA A 65 45.06 -13.23 17.44
CA ALA A 65 44.84 -14.67 17.59
C ALA A 65 43.65 -15.00 18.48
N ALA A 66 43.50 -14.33 19.61
CA ALA A 66 42.35 -14.47 20.52
C ALA A 66 41.06 -14.00 19.84
N ALA A 67 41.08 -12.90 19.10
CA ALA A 67 39.94 -12.45 18.31
C ALA A 67 39.60 -13.43 17.17
N THR A 68 40.59 -14.11 16.57
CA THR A 68 40.31 -15.16 15.58
C THR A 68 39.76 -16.44 16.21
N LEU A 69 40.24 -16.84 17.39
CA LEU A 69 39.72 -17.99 18.14
C LEU A 69 38.30 -17.74 18.67
N ALA A 70 38.04 -16.57 19.25
CA ALA A 70 36.70 -16.15 19.68
C ALA A 70 35.73 -15.99 18.49
N ALA A 71 36.23 -15.63 17.31
CA ALA A 71 35.43 -15.63 16.07
C ALA A 71 35.17 -17.05 15.51
N CYS A 72 35.85 -18.09 16.01
CA CYS A 72 35.65 -19.48 15.60
C CYS A 72 34.67 -20.25 16.50
N GLU A 73 34.31 -19.75 17.68
CA GLU A 73 33.27 -20.36 18.52
C GLU A 73 31.88 -19.91 18.08
N GLY A 74 31.16 -20.80 17.39
CA GLY A 74 29.76 -20.56 17.06
C GLY A 74 28.90 -20.48 18.32
N PRO A 75 27.92 -19.55 18.41
CA PRO A 75 27.08 -19.43 19.59
C PRO A 75 26.24 -20.69 19.79
N VAL A 76 26.01 -21.07 21.05
CA VAL A 76 25.13 -22.20 21.39
C VAL A 76 23.68 -21.81 21.11
N VAL A 77 23.13 -22.29 19.99
CA VAL A 77 21.71 -22.11 19.63
C VAL A 77 20.87 -23.20 20.30
N LYS A 78 19.97 -22.79 21.19
CA LYS A 78 19.05 -23.71 21.90
C LYS A 78 17.77 -23.93 21.07
N SER A 79 17.28 -25.17 21.03
CA SER A 79 15.95 -25.50 20.51
C SER A 79 15.02 -25.83 21.67
N ILE A 80 13.93 -25.06 21.80
CA ILE A 80 12.98 -25.19 22.91
C ILE A 80 11.65 -25.73 22.34
N PRO A 81 11.29 -27.01 22.59
CA PRO A 81 10.01 -27.56 22.15
C PRO A 81 8.85 -27.04 23.00
N TYR A 82 7.63 -27.23 22.52
CA TYR A 82 6.44 -26.98 23.33
C TYR A 82 6.41 -27.92 24.55
N VAL A 83 6.05 -27.38 25.71
CA VAL A 83 5.75 -28.21 26.90
C VAL A 83 4.49 -29.05 26.64
N VAL A 84 3.47 -28.42 26.05
CA VAL A 84 2.25 -29.09 25.58
C VAL A 84 1.97 -28.60 24.16
N GLN A 85 2.23 -29.45 23.17
CA GLN A 85 2.07 -29.09 21.76
C GLN A 85 0.57 -29.09 21.37
N PRO A 86 0.05 -27.98 20.80
CA PRO A 86 -1.30 -27.97 20.23
C PRO A 86 -1.39 -28.91 19.03
N LYS A 87 -2.51 -29.63 18.89
CA LYS A 87 -2.70 -30.64 17.83
C LYS A 87 -2.64 -30.02 16.42
N GLU A 88 -3.06 -28.78 16.29
CA GLU A 88 -3.13 -28.03 15.04
C GLU A 88 -1.79 -27.40 14.64
N ILE A 89 -0.78 -27.39 15.52
CA ILE A 89 0.52 -26.77 15.24
C ILE A 89 1.57 -27.85 14.98
N ILE A 90 2.10 -27.86 13.76
CA ILE A 90 3.25 -28.68 13.37
C ILE A 90 4.43 -27.73 13.13
N PRO A 91 5.48 -27.74 13.97
CA PRO A 91 6.66 -26.91 13.75
C PRO A 91 7.24 -27.12 12.35
N GLY A 92 7.50 -26.04 11.62
CA GLY A 92 7.93 -26.09 10.23
C GLY A 92 6.82 -25.83 9.21
N VAL A 93 5.55 -26.03 9.58
CA VAL A 93 4.39 -25.91 8.69
C VAL A 93 3.57 -24.67 9.05
N ALA A 94 3.27 -23.84 8.05
CA ALA A 94 2.45 -22.65 8.25
C ALA A 94 0.96 -23.01 8.38
N ASN A 95 0.27 -22.33 9.29
CA ASN A 95 -1.18 -22.35 9.43
C ASN A 95 -1.79 -21.10 8.80
N TYR A 96 -3.02 -21.20 8.31
CA TYR A 96 -3.76 -20.09 7.70
C TYR A 96 -5.08 -19.89 8.42
N TYR A 97 -5.31 -18.68 8.93
CA TYR A 97 -6.54 -18.33 9.65
C TYR A 97 -7.32 -17.30 8.86
N ALA A 98 -8.62 -17.53 8.68
CA ALA A 98 -9.51 -16.59 8.02
C ALA A 98 -9.99 -15.52 9.00
N THR A 99 -9.74 -14.25 8.71
CA THR A 99 -10.12 -13.15 9.60
C THR A 99 -10.52 -11.93 8.78
N THR A 100 -11.01 -10.89 9.45
CA THR A 100 -11.38 -9.63 8.82
C THR A 100 -10.74 -8.49 9.58
N ILE A 101 -10.17 -7.55 8.85
CA ILE A 101 -9.75 -6.26 9.41
C ILE A 101 -10.89 -5.25 9.27
N GLY A 102 -11.11 -4.46 10.31
CA GLY A 102 -11.99 -3.29 10.30
C GLY A 102 -11.55 -2.31 11.37
N ASN A 103 -10.66 -1.40 11.01
CA ASN A 103 -10.04 -0.40 11.89
C ASN A 103 -10.70 1.00 11.77
N GLY A 104 -11.97 1.05 11.36
CA GLY A 104 -12.70 2.30 11.13
C GLY A 104 -12.45 2.94 9.77
N TYR A 105 -11.30 2.69 9.14
CA TYR A 105 -10.96 3.21 7.82
C TYR A 105 -10.83 2.10 6.77
N ASP A 106 -9.88 1.19 6.95
CA ASP A 106 -9.63 0.05 6.08
C ASP A 106 -10.46 -1.18 6.52
N PHE A 107 -11.10 -1.82 5.55
CA PHE A 107 -11.92 -3.02 5.74
C PHE A 107 -11.58 -4.06 4.68
N ALA A 108 -11.24 -5.28 5.10
CA ALA A 108 -10.92 -6.36 4.17
C ALA A 108 -11.11 -7.75 4.78
N ASN A 109 -11.50 -8.71 3.93
CA ASN A 109 -11.55 -10.13 4.28
C ASN A 109 -10.24 -10.80 3.88
N ILE A 110 -9.52 -11.35 4.85
CA ILE A 110 -8.12 -11.76 4.69
C ILE A 110 -7.85 -13.15 5.27
N LEU A 111 -6.74 -13.73 4.85
CA LEU A 111 -6.10 -14.86 5.51
C LEU A 111 -4.80 -14.38 6.15
N ILE A 112 -4.46 -14.96 7.29
CA ILE A 112 -3.19 -14.69 7.97
C ILE A 112 -2.32 -15.94 7.94
N LYS A 113 -1.16 -15.85 7.29
CA LYS A 113 -0.10 -16.87 7.40
C LYS A 113 0.50 -16.76 8.80
N ASN A 114 0.39 -17.85 9.55
CA ASN A 114 0.84 -17.98 10.93
C ASN A 114 1.95 -19.04 11.03
N ARG A 115 3.03 -18.71 11.73
CA ARG A 115 4.17 -19.60 12.01
C ARG A 115 4.23 -19.90 13.50
N GLU A 116 3.94 -21.15 13.89
CA GLU A 116 4.05 -21.60 15.29
C GLU A 116 3.39 -20.68 16.33
N GLY A 117 2.28 -20.02 15.96
CA GLY A 117 1.53 -19.10 16.82
C GLY A 117 1.74 -17.61 16.52
N ARG A 118 2.66 -17.23 15.63
CA ARG A 118 2.90 -15.82 15.27
C ARG A 118 2.42 -15.47 13.86
N PRO A 119 1.60 -14.43 13.68
CA PRO A 119 1.24 -13.87 12.37
C PRO A 119 2.45 -13.29 11.66
N ILE A 120 2.66 -13.62 10.39
CA ILE A 120 3.81 -13.08 9.63
C ILE A 120 3.41 -12.39 8.33
N LYS A 121 2.23 -12.70 7.77
CA LYS A 121 1.82 -12.16 6.47
C LYS A 121 0.31 -12.21 6.26
N VAL A 122 -0.21 -11.16 5.63
CA VAL A 122 -1.59 -11.08 5.13
C VAL A 122 -1.68 -11.65 3.71
N GLU A 123 -2.70 -12.49 3.47
CA GLU A 123 -3.04 -13.06 2.17
C GLU A 123 -4.53 -12.86 1.85
N LYS A 124 -4.91 -13.02 0.57
CA LYS A 124 -6.30 -12.91 0.11
C LYS A 124 -7.13 -14.11 0.59
N ASN A 125 -8.30 -13.85 1.20
CA ASN A 125 -9.31 -14.90 1.40
C ASN A 125 -10.07 -15.15 0.09
N LYS A 126 -9.75 -16.26 -0.58
CA LYS A 126 -10.39 -16.64 -1.85
C LYS A 126 -11.84 -17.08 -1.72
N MET A 127 -12.28 -17.42 -0.51
CA MET A 127 -13.69 -17.75 -0.28
C MET A 127 -14.55 -16.49 -0.19
N ALA A 128 -13.95 -15.34 0.15
CA ALA A 128 -14.62 -14.05 0.31
C ALA A 128 -14.90 -13.35 -1.04
N PRO A 129 -15.95 -12.51 -1.11
CA PRO A 129 -16.16 -11.63 -2.26
C PRO A 129 -14.95 -10.74 -2.54
N ASP A 130 -14.65 -10.55 -3.83
CA ASP A 130 -13.53 -9.72 -4.30
C ASP A 130 -13.67 -8.23 -3.92
N SER A 131 -14.87 -7.74 -3.60
CA SER A 131 -15.20 -6.32 -3.38
C SER A 131 -14.58 -5.71 -2.11
N MET A 132 -13.91 -6.51 -1.28
CA MET A 132 -13.24 -6.08 -0.04
C MET A 132 -11.86 -6.75 0.09
N ALA A 133 -11.09 -6.73 -1.00
CA ALA A 133 -9.73 -7.27 -1.03
C ALA A 133 -8.75 -6.38 -0.24
N ALA A 134 -7.67 -6.97 0.25
CA ALA A 134 -6.62 -6.26 0.98
C ALA A 134 -5.88 -5.25 0.07
N ASN A 135 -5.82 -3.99 0.52
CA ASN A 135 -4.97 -2.98 -0.09
C ASN A 135 -3.54 -3.00 0.51
N ALA A 136 -2.67 -2.07 0.08
CA ALA A 136 -1.29 -1.99 0.57
C ALA A 136 -1.21 -1.77 2.09
N ARG A 137 -2.08 -0.94 2.67
CA ARG A 137 -2.12 -0.66 4.12
C ARG A 137 -2.52 -1.90 4.91
N VAL A 138 -3.53 -2.62 4.44
CA VAL A 138 -3.96 -3.89 5.03
C VAL A 138 -2.81 -4.92 5.00
N HIS A 139 -2.08 -5.05 3.90
CA HIS A 139 -0.93 -5.95 3.84
C HIS A 139 0.18 -5.58 4.83
N ALA A 140 0.42 -4.28 5.05
CA ALA A 140 1.43 -3.79 5.98
C ALA A 140 0.99 -3.83 7.45
N SER A 141 -0.32 -3.91 7.72
CA SER A 141 -0.87 -3.83 9.08
C SER A 141 -0.39 -4.94 10.03
N VAL A 142 0.09 -6.08 9.50
CA VAL A 142 0.71 -7.13 10.32
C VAL A 142 1.92 -6.62 11.08
N LEU A 143 2.60 -5.58 10.58
CA LEU A 143 3.74 -4.97 11.28
C LEU A 143 3.30 -4.11 12.47
N ASP A 144 2.11 -3.50 12.42
CA ASP A 144 1.60 -2.68 13.51
C ASP A 144 1.29 -3.52 14.77
N LEU A 145 1.04 -4.82 14.61
CA LEU A 145 0.95 -5.78 15.72
C LEU A 145 2.23 -5.80 16.56
N TYR A 146 3.38 -5.71 15.90
CA TYR A 146 4.72 -5.85 16.49
C TYR A 146 5.42 -4.50 16.71
N ASP A 147 4.64 -3.43 16.86
CA ASP A 147 5.15 -2.10 17.13
C ASP A 147 5.46 -1.91 18.63
N ASN A 148 6.69 -1.54 18.96
CA ASN A 148 7.12 -1.24 20.33
C ASN A 148 6.49 0.02 20.91
N ALA A 149 5.94 0.92 20.07
CA ALA A 149 5.22 2.10 20.53
C ALA A 149 3.81 1.78 21.06
N ARG A 150 3.41 0.50 21.05
CA ARG A 150 2.12 0.07 21.62
C ARG A 150 2.09 0.24 23.14
N LEU A 151 0.94 0.65 23.65
CA LEU A 151 0.68 0.71 25.09
C LEU A 151 0.65 -0.70 25.69
N ALA A 152 1.54 -0.95 26.63
CA ALA A 152 1.69 -2.27 27.25
C ALA A 152 0.65 -2.58 28.34
N GLN A 153 0.07 -1.56 28.95
CA GLN A 153 -0.87 -1.63 30.08
C GLN A 153 -1.71 -0.33 30.13
N PRO A 154 -2.90 -0.32 30.78
CA PRO A 154 -3.72 0.88 30.86
C PRO A 154 -3.10 1.93 31.78
N THR A 155 -3.51 3.19 31.59
CA THR A 155 -3.02 4.33 32.38
C THR A 155 -4.16 5.19 32.91
N LYS A 156 -3.89 5.89 34.01
CA LYS A 156 -4.67 6.97 34.59
C LYS A 156 -3.76 8.18 34.77
N ASP A 157 -4.16 9.33 34.25
CA ASP A 157 -3.37 10.58 34.28
C ASP A 157 -1.91 10.36 33.81
N ASN A 158 -1.77 9.58 32.72
CA ASN A 158 -0.49 9.14 32.13
C ASN A 158 0.39 8.24 33.03
N MET A 159 -0.12 7.75 34.16
CA MET A 159 0.55 6.77 35.02
C MET A 159 -0.08 5.38 34.89
N PRO A 160 0.68 4.28 34.92
CA PRO A 160 0.13 2.93 34.90
C PRO A 160 -0.92 2.69 36.00
N ILE A 161 -2.00 1.99 35.63
CA ILE A 161 -3.02 1.49 36.55
C ILE A 161 -3.29 0.01 36.25
N SER A 162 -3.73 -0.78 37.22
CA SER A 162 -4.17 -2.16 36.95
C SER A 162 -5.53 -2.16 36.25
N TRP A 163 -5.83 -3.19 35.45
CA TRP A 163 -7.17 -3.35 34.86
C TRP A 163 -8.28 -3.40 35.91
N PHE A 164 -8.04 -4.01 37.08
CA PHE A 164 -9.01 -4.01 38.17
C PHE A 164 -9.32 -2.59 38.66
N GLY A 165 -8.28 -1.77 38.89
CA GLY A 165 -8.45 -0.37 39.29
C GLY A 165 -9.15 0.44 38.21
N PHE A 166 -8.75 0.26 36.96
CA PHE A 166 -9.39 0.89 35.80
C PHE A 166 -10.88 0.56 35.73
N GLU A 167 -11.24 -0.72 35.78
CA GLU A 167 -12.63 -1.20 35.69
C GLU A 167 -13.48 -0.69 36.85
N TYR A 168 -12.96 -0.78 38.07
CA TYR A 168 -13.65 -0.34 39.28
C TYR A 168 -13.94 1.16 39.25
N GLU A 169 -12.90 1.98 39.02
CA GLU A 169 -13.03 3.44 39.03
C GLU A 169 -13.89 3.95 37.87
N THR A 170 -13.68 3.44 36.65
CA THR A 170 -14.48 3.86 35.49
C THR A 170 -15.94 3.47 35.63
N LYS A 171 -16.24 2.28 36.16
CA LYS A 171 -17.61 1.86 36.42
C LYS A 171 -18.27 2.71 37.51
N ALA A 172 -17.59 2.98 38.63
CA ALA A 172 -18.12 3.82 39.70
C ALA A 172 -18.45 5.24 39.19
N ASN A 173 -17.57 5.84 38.40
CA ASN A 173 -17.81 7.15 37.78
C ASN A 173 -19.00 7.12 36.82
N LEU A 174 -19.14 6.08 35.99
CA LEU A 174 -20.31 5.93 35.11
C LEU A 174 -21.61 5.82 35.90
N GLU A 175 -21.62 5.06 37.00
CA GLU A 175 -22.78 4.95 37.88
C GLU A 175 -23.13 6.28 38.56
N GLU A 176 -22.14 7.07 38.97
CA GLU A 176 -22.35 8.41 39.53
C GLU A 176 -22.90 9.39 38.48
N ILE A 177 -22.28 9.46 37.31
CA ILE A 177 -22.70 10.35 36.23
C ILE A 177 -24.10 9.98 35.73
N SER A 178 -24.45 8.69 35.72
CA SER A 178 -25.79 8.21 35.34
C SER A 178 -26.92 8.68 36.26
N LYS A 179 -26.60 9.10 37.50
CA LYS A 179 -27.54 9.71 38.45
C LYS A 179 -27.69 11.22 38.25
N SER A 180 -26.80 11.84 37.46
CA SER A 180 -26.83 13.26 37.14
C SER A 180 -27.63 13.55 35.85
N SER A 181 -27.86 14.82 35.54
CA SER A 181 -28.50 15.25 34.27
C SER A 181 -27.52 15.37 33.10
N ARG A 182 -26.24 15.05 33.29
CA ARG A 182 -25.20 15.16 32.26
C ARG A 182 -25.12 13.89 31.44
N ASP A 183 -24.77 13.99 30.17
CA ASP A 183 -24.71 12.84 29.26
C ASP A 183 -23.41 12.03 29.40
N ILE A 184 -23.51 10.73 29.13
CA ILE A 184 -22.38 9.83 28.85
C ILE A 184 -22.31 9.66 27.33
N VAL A 185 -21.18 9.99 26.71
CA VAL A 185 -21.03 9.90 25.25
C VAL A 185 -20.03 8.82 24.87
N LEU A 186 -20.46 7.91 23.99
CA LEU A 186 -19.57 7.02 23.25
C LEU A 186 -19.20 7.71 21.93
N LEU A 187 -17.92 8.02 21.72
CA LEU A 187 -17.39 8.51 20.46
C LEU A 187 -16.56 7.42 19.82
N THR A 188 -17.07 6.81 18.76
CA THR A 188 -16.41 5.64 18.15
C THR A 188 -16.12 5.85 16.68
N GLN A 189 -15.15 5.11 16.17
CA GLN A 189 -15.04 4.84 14.73
C GLN A 189 -16.33 4.17 14.20
N THR A 190 -16.45 4.06 12.87
CA THR A 190 -17.49 3.21 12.28
C THR A 190 -17.25 1.73 12.62
N PHE A 191 -18.06 1.21 13.55
CA PHE A 191 -18.17 -0.22 13.79
C PHE A 191 -19.19 -0.84 12.85
N ALA A 192 -18.73 -1.36 11.71
CA ALA A 192 -19.53 -2.18 10.79
C ALA A 192 -19.81 -3.59 11.36
N SER A 193 -20.11 -3.68 12.67
CA SER A 193 -20.23 -4.93 13.44
C SER A 193 -21.65 -5.07 14.01
N PRO A 194 -22.43 -6.09 13.59
CA PRO A 194 -23.76 -6.34 14.10
C PRO A 194 -23.78 -6.62 15.62
N SER A 195 -22.85 -7.45 16.11
CA SER A 195 -22.78 -7.78 17.54
C SER A 195 -22.33 -6.57 18.39
N THR A 196 -21.35 -5.78 17.93
CA THR A 196 -20.92 -4.57 18.65
C THR A 196 -22.03 -3.52 18.68
N LYS A 197 -22.79 -3.36 17.59
CA LYS A 197 -23.97 -2.49 17.56
C LYS A 197 -25.02 -2.91 18.59
N LYS A 198 -25.27 -4.22 18.74
CA LYS A 198 -26.16 -4.76 19.76
C LYS A 198 -25.62 -4.51 21.18
N LEU A 199 -24.32 -4.68 21.40
CA LEU A 199 -23.70 -4.45 22.69
C LEU A 199 -23.75 -2.97 23.12
N ILE A 200 -23.54 -2.05 22.18
CA ILE A 200 -23.71 -0.61 22.42
C ILE A 200 -25.17 -0.30 22.77
N ALA A 201 -26.14 -0.94 22.10
CA ALA A 201 -27.55 -0.79 22.45
C ALA A 201 -27.87 -1.32 23.87
N ASP A 202 -27.24 -2.43 24.28
CA ASP A 202 -27.36 -2.97 25.65
C ASP A 202 -26.78 -2.01 26.68
N PHE A 203 -25.64 -1.39 26.38
CA PHE A 203 -25.03 -0.36 27.22
C PHE A 203 -25.93 0.88 27.39
N ARG A 204 -26.57 1.33 26.30
CA ARG A 204 -27.57 2.41 26.32
C ARG A 204 -28.84 2.05 27.08
N ALA A 205 -29.23 0.78 27.10
CA ALA A 205 -30.37 0.32 27.86
C ALA A 205 -30.11 0.35 29.38
N LYS A 206 -28.86 0.09 29.79
CA LYS A 206 -28.43 0.17 31.19
C LYS A 206 -28.32 1.61 31.69
N TYR A 207 -27.61 2.47 30.96
CA TYR A 207 -27.40 3.87 31.32
C TYR A 207 -28.28 4.78 30.46
N LYS A 208 -29.35 5.33 31.05
CA LYS A 208 -30.43 6.03 30.31
C LYS A 208 -29.99 7.33 29.63
N ASN A 209 -28.88 7.94 30.07
CA ASN A 209 -28.30 9.18 29.57
C ASN A 209 -27.11 8.95 28.60
N VAL A 210 -27.09 7.82 27.88
CA VAL A 210 -26.02 7.54 26.90
C VAL A 210 -26.39 7.95 25.48
N ARG A 211 -25.51 8.75 24.87
CA ARG A 211 -25.50 9.08 23.44
C ARG A 211 -24.34 8.36 22.74
N HIS A 212 -24.57 7.84 21.54
CA HIS A 212 -23.54 7.25 20.68
C HIS A 212 -23.33 8.15 19.46
N VAL A 213 -22.10 8.61 19.27
CA VAL A 213 -21.67 9.45 18.15
C VAL A 213 -20.61 8.69 17.38
N VAL A 214 -20.79 8.58 16.07
CA VAL A 214 -19.80 7.96 15.16
C VAL A 214 -18.99 9.06 14.51
N TYR A 215 -17.67 8.96 14.64
CA TYR A 215 -16.71 9.89 14.06
C TYR A 215 -15.78 9.16 13.09
N ASP A 216 -15.87 9.54 11.81
CA ASP A 216 -14.94 9.10 10.78
C ASP A 216 -13.92 10.24 10.54
N SER A 217 -12.63 9.95 10.66
CA SER A 217 -11.57 10.97 10.55
C SER A 217 -11.59 11.69 9.20
N ILE A 218 -11.81 10.94 8.13
CA ILE A 218 -12.11 11.48 6.78
C ILE A 218 -13.60 11.26 6.55
N SER A 219 -14.38 12.34 6.58
CA SER A 219 -15.83 12.27 6.52
C SER A 219 -16.35 12.15 5.09
N GLU A 220 -17.39 11.33 4.94
CA GLU A 220 -18.22 11.24 3.73
C GLU A 220 -19.71 11.44 4.08
N SER A 221 -19.99 12.19 5.16
CA SER A 221 -21.33 12.36 5.73
C SER A 221 -22.36 12.84 4.70
N LYS A 222 -21.97 13.73 3.77
CA LYS A 222 -22.88 14.30 2.75
C LYS A 222 -23.34 13.27 1.73
N VAL A 223 -22.49 12.29 1.42
CA VAL A 223 -22.86 11.14 0.58
C VAL A 223 -23.83 10.23 1.33
N LEU A 224 -23.55 9.98 2.61
CA LEU A 224 -24.41 9.17 3.49
C LEU A 224 -25.80 9.81 3.70
N ASP A 225 -25.86 11.13 3.90
CA ASP A 225 -27.10 11.90 4.09
C ASP A 225 -28.00 11.83 2.85
N ALA A 226 -27.42 11.95 1.65
CA ALA A 226 -28.14 11.85 0.39
C ALA A 226 -28.69 10.42 0.16
N TYR A 227 -27.87 9.40 0.44
CA TYR A 227 -28.30 8.01 0.33
C TYR A 227 -29.39 7.65 1.37
N GLU A 228 -29.23 8.07 2.62
CA GLU A 228 -30.20 7.86 3.70
C GLU A 228 -31.53 8.55 3.41
N SER A 229 -31.49 9.80 2.94
CA SER A 229 -32.70 10.53 2.52
C SER A 229 -33.50 9.79 1.46
N LYS A 230 -32.80 9.12 0.53
CA LYS A 230 -33.41 8.45 -0.62
C LYS A 230 -33.85 7.02 -0.35
N TYR A 231 -33.05 6.23 0.37
CA TYR A 231 -33.27 4.79 0.56
C TYR A 231 -33.62 4.41 2.00
N GLY A 232 -33.53 5.34 2.95
CA GLY A 232 -33.95 5.14 4.35
C GLY A 232 -32.96 4.37 5.23
N GLU A 233 -31.76 4.09 4.74
CA GLU A 233 -30.65 3.50 5.49
C GLU A 233 -29.39 4.35 5.28
N ARG A 234 -28.59 4.56 6.32
CA ARG A 234 -27.31 5.26 6.23
C ARG A 234 -26.20 4.31 5.77
N GLY A 235 -25.63 4.59 4.60
CA GLY A 235 -24.54 3.84 3.98
C GLY A 235 -24.28 4.34 2.56
N PHE A 236 -23.43 3.66 1.79
CA PHE A 236 -23.19 4.01 0.39
C PHE A 236 -23.96 3.12 -0.57
N ALA A 237 -24.27 3.68 -1.75
CA ALA A 237 -24.66 2.88 -2.89
C ALA A 237 -23.47 2.07 -3.40
N ASN A 238 -23.71 0.83 -3.79
CA ASN A 238 -22.68 -0.04 -4.35
C ASN A 238 -22.69 -0.02 -5.87
N TYR A 239 -21.52 -0.23 -6.46
CA TYR A 239 -21.28 -0.17 -7.90
C TYR A 239 -20.50 -1.39 -8.39
N ASP A 240 -20.95 -1.97 -9.50
CA ASP A 240 -20.26 -3.07 -10.18
C ASP A 240 -19.80 -2.61 -11.57
N PHE A 241 -18.56 -2.14 -11.66
CA PHE A 241 -17.99 -1.60 -12.90
C PHE A 241 -17.74 -2.67 -13.97
N SER A 242 -17.82 -3.97 -13.62
CA SER A 242 -17.71 -5.05 -14.61
C SER A 242 -18.91 -5.08 -15.57
N LYS A 243 -20.02 -4.44 -15.19
CA LYS A 243 -21.24 -4.28 -15.99
C LYS A 243 -21.30 -2.96 -16.76
N SER A 244 -20.30 -2.09 -16.61
CA SER A 244 -20.21 -0.80 -17.30
C SER A 244 -19.57 -0.94 -18.67
N LYS A 245 -20.15 -0.27 -19.66
CA LYS A 245 -19.52 0.07 -20.93
C LYS A 245 -18.95 1.48 -20.94
N LEU A 246 -19.53 2.38 -20.16
CA LEU A 246 -19.10 3.77 -19.99
C LEU A 246 -19.15 4.15 -18.52
N ILE A 247 -18.02 4.62 -17.99
CA ILE A 247 -17.89 5.15 -16.64
C ILE A 247 -17.59 6.63 -16.79
N VAL A 248 -18.46 7.48 -16.23
CA VAL A 248 -18.23 8.92 -16.09
C VAL A 248 -18.00 9.21 -14.63
N SER A 249 -16.79 9.62 -14.29
CA SER A 249 -16.37 9.87 -12.91
C SER A 249 -16.06 11.36 -12.73
N ILE A 250 -16.65 11.97 -11.69
CA ILE A 250 -16.53 13.40 -11.40
C ILE A 250 -16.02 13.55 -9.97
N ALA A 251 -14.76 13.96 -9.79
CA ALA A 251 -14.11 14.07 -8.48
C ALA A 251 -13.97 12.74 -7.70
N ALA A 252 -14.34 11.59 -8.28
CA ALA A 252 -14.31 10.31 -7.58
C ALA A 252 -13.04 9.53 -7.95
N ASP A 253 -12.19 9.25 -6.95
CA ASP A 253 -11.08 8.32 -7.08
C ASP A 253 -11.46 6.92 -6.58
N PHE A 254 -12.32 6.24 -7.34
CA PHE A 254 -12.82 4.91 -7.00
C PHE A 254 -11.75 3.80 -7.09
N LEU A 255 -10.57 4.09 -7.64
CA LEU A 255 -9.40 3.20 -7.58
C LEU A 255 -8.50 3.47 -6.38
N GLY A 256 -8.71 4.60 -5.69
CA GLY A 256 -8.13 4.92 -4.39
C GLY A 256 -9.10 4.57 -3.26
N ASP A 257 -9.40 5.55 -2.41
CA ASP A 257 -10.13 5.35 -1.15
C ASP A 257 -11.58 5.90 -1.14
N TRP A 258 -12.12 6.32 -2.30
CA TRP A 258 -13.50 6.81 -2.40
C TRP A 258 -14.50 5.74 -1.91
N GLN A 259 -15.39 6.10 -0.98
CA GLN A 259 -16.34 5.19 -0.32
C GLN A 259 -15.69 3.97 0.37
N GLY A 260 -14.42 4.09 0.77
CA GLY A 260 -13.64 3.00 1.37
C GLY A 260 -12.96 2.05 0.37
N GLY A 261 -12.98 2.36 -0.93
CA GLY A 261 -12.30 1.59 -1.98
C GLY A 261 -13.00 0.26 -2.34
N GLY A 262 -12.26 -0.66 -2.96
CA GLY A 262 -12.74 -2.01 -3.29
C GLY A 262 -13.35 -2.19 -4.70
N PHE A 263 -13.23 -1.18 -5.56
CA PHE A 263 -13.81 -1.21 -6.92
C PHE A 263 -12.84 -1.64 -8.02
N ASP A 264 -11.55 -1.73 -7.70
CA ASP A 264 -10.44 -2.04 -8.61
C ASP A 264 -10.64 -3.37 -9.37
N VAL A 265 -11.11 -4.42 -8.71
CA VAL A 265 -11.35 -5.73 -9.33
C VAL A 265 -12.46 -5.65 -10.38
N SER A 266 -13.58 -5.01 -10.04
CA SER A 266 -14.72 -4.87 -10.95
C SER A 266 -14.37 -3.97 -12.15
N TYR A 267 -13.58 -2.92 -11.91
CA TYR A 267 -13.05 -2.04 -12.95
C TYR A 267 -12.12 -2.82 -13.89
N ALA A 268 -11.09 -3.47 -13.37
CA ALA A 268 -10.10 -4.21 -14.15
C ALA A 268 -10.73 -5.29 -15.04
N LYS A 269 -11.75 -6.02 -14.54
CA LYS A 269 -12.52 -7.00 -15.33
C LYS A 269 -13.13 -6.38 -16.60
N GLY A 270 -13.58 -5.12 -16.54
CA GLY A 270 -14.12 -4.37 -17.69
C GLY A 270 -13.06 -3.75 -18.59
N ARG A 271 -11.78 -3.73 -18.18
CA ARG A 271 -10.66 -3.14 -18.92
C ARG A 271 -9.89 -4.13 -19.80
N ILE A 272 -10.08 -5.43 -19.62
CA ILE A 272 -9.46 -6.44 -20.49
C ILE A 272 -10.20 -6.48 -21.84
N PRO A 273 -9.51 -6.28 -22.98
CA PRO A 273 -10.14 -6.32 -24.30
C PRO A 273 -10.56 -7.76 -24.63
N ASN A 274 -11.83 -8.09 -24.45
CA ASN A 274 -12.37 -9.42 -24.72
C ASN A 274 -13.43 -9.34 -25.81
N LYS A 275 -13.30 -10.17 -26.87
CA LYS A 275 -14.18 -10.15 -28.05
C LYS A 275 -14.37 -8.74 -28.63
N GLY A 276 -13.30 -7.95 -28.61
CA GLY A 276 -13.24 -6.58 -29.11
C GLY A 276 -14.05 -5.54 -28.34
N LYS A 277 -14.45 -5.83 -27.09
CA LYS A 277 -15.15 -4.89 -26.21
C LYS A 277 -14.29 -4.54 -25.00
N MET A 278 -14.40 -3.29 -24.57
CA MET A 278 -13.77 -2.76 -23.36
C MET A 278 -14.63 -1.63 -22.80
N SER A 279 -14.72 -1.51 -21.47
CA SER A 279 -15.33 -0.36 -20.82
C SER A 279 -14.55 0.91 -21.16
N ARG A 280 -15.23 2.05 -21.35
CA ARG A 280 -14.63 3.38 -21.52
C ARG A 280 -14.73 4.16 -20.22
N HIS A 281 -13.67 4.87 -19.84
CA HIS A 281 -13.64 5.68 -18.62
C HIS A 281 -13.29 7.15 -18.94
N ILE A 282 -14.19 8.06 -18.55
CA ILE A 282 -14.01 9.52 -18.64
C ILE A 282 -13.93 10.08 -17.21
N GLN A 283 -12.82 10.75 -16.89
CA GLN A 283 -12.56 11.33 -15.56
C GLN A 283 -12.55 12.86 -15.64
N PHE A 284 -13.33 13.50 -14.77
CA PHE A 284 -13.28 14.94 -14.48
C PHE A 284 -12.77 15.12 -13.05
N GLU A 285 -11.63 15.77 -12.85
CA GLU A 285 -11.03 15.90 -11.50
C GLU A 285 -10.05 17.08 -11.41
N SER A 286 -9.74 17.53 -10.19
CA SER A 286 -8.74 18.58 -9.93
C SER A 286 -7.33 17.99 -9.78
N ASN A 287 -7.17 17.09 -8.81
CA ASN A 287 -5.92 16.39 -8.58
C ASN A 287 -5.74 15.28 -9.63
N MET A 288 -4.51 14.94 -9.98
CA MET A 288 -4.24 13.67 -10.68
C MET A 288 -4.42 12.53 -9.68
N THR A 289 -5.34 11.60 -9.97
CA THR A 289 -5.62 10.43 -9.11
C THR A 289 -5.33 9.11 -9.83
N LEU A 290 -5.42 7.97 -9.13
CA LEU A 290 -5.27 6.66 -9.76
C LEU A 290 -6.38 6.39 -10.79
N SER A 291 -7.61 6.80 -10.50
CA SER A 291 -8.72 6.73 -11.45
C SER A 291 -8.45 7.54 -12.71
N GLY A 292 -7.96 8.78 -12.58
CA GLY A 292 -7.59 9.64 -13.70
C GLY A 292 -6.43 9.08 -14.53
N ALA A 293 -5.38 8.60 -13.87
CA ALA A 293 -4.24 7.96 -14.53
C ALA A 293 -4.64 6.71 -15.36
N ASN A 294 -5.68 5.99 -14.94
CA ASN A 294 -6.20 4.81 -15.63
C ASN A 294 -7.37 5.09 -16.59
N SER A 295 -7.79 6.35 -16.74
CA SER A 295 -8.90 6.75 -17.61
C SER A 295 -8.49 6.76 -19.10
N ASP A 296 -9.48 6.73 -20.00
CA ASP A 296 -9.26 6.91 -21.45
C ASP A 296 -9.31 8.38 -21.86
N LEU A 297 -10.00 9.21 -21.08
CA LEU A 297 -10.08 10.66 -21.24
C LEU A 297 -10.11 11.30 -19.85
N ARG A 298 -9.10 12.11 -19.56
CA ARG A 298 -9.00 12.88 -18.32
C ARG A 298 -9.11 14.37 -18.62
N ILE A 299 -9.94 15.07 -17.85
CA ILE A 299 -10.20 16.50 -17.99
C ILE A 299 -9.92 17.17 -16.63
N PRO A 300 -8.79 17.89 -16.50
CA PRO A 300 -8.47 18.65 -15.30
C PRO A 300 -9.44 19.82 -15.14
N LEU A 301 -10.10 19.93 -13.99
CA LEU A 301 -11.09 20.98 -13.69
C LEU A 301 -11.03 21.44 -12.24
N LYS A 302 -11.41 22.70 -11.99
CA LYS A 302 -11.74 23.20 -10.64
C LYS A 302 -13.02 22.56 -10.11
N LEU A 303 -13.25 22.60 -8.80
CA LEU A 303 -14.42 21.99 -8.18
C LEU A 303 -15.74 22.60 -8.68
N GLN A 304 -15.76 23.92 -8.89
CA GLN A 304 -16.95 24.62 -9.36
C GLN A 304 -17.34 24.21 -10.80
N GLU A 305 -16.34 23.98 -11.66
CA GLU A 305 -16.54 23.46 -13.00
C GLU A 305 -17.04 22.01 -12.97
N GLN A 306 -16.54 21.18 -12.06
CA GLN A 306 -17.02 19.80 -11.87
C GLN A 306 -18.50 19.77 -11.42
N LYS A 307 -18.90 20.68 -10.52
CA LYS A 307 -20.31 20.86 -10.13
C LYS A 307 -21.17 21.19 -11.34
N LEU A 308 -20.70 22.08 -12.22
CA LEU A 308 -21.40 22.44 -13.44
C LEU A 308 -21.58 21.24 -14.40
N VAL A 309 -20.57 20.38 -14.54
CA VAL A 309 -20.66 19.15 -15.35
C VAL A 309 -21.84 18.27 -14.90
N ILE A 310 -22.03 18.09 -13.58
CA ILE A 310 -23.17 17.32 -13.03
C ILE A 310 -24.50 17.97 -13.42
N LEU A 311 -24.61 19.30 -13.28
CA LEU A 311 -25.84 20.03 -13.58
C LEU A 311 -26.19 19.95 -15.08
N GLU A 312 -25.21 20.09 -15.97
CA GLU A 312 -25.40 19.97 -17.42
C GLU A 312 -25.83 18.54 -17.81
N ILE A 313 -25.20 17.50 -17.25
CA ILE A 313 -25.61 16.11 -17.47
C ILE A 313 -27.06 15.90 -17.00
N TYR A 314 -27.40 16.38 -15.80
CA TYR A 314 -28.76 16.27 -15.26
C TYR A 314 -29.77 16.99 -16.16
N ASN A 315 -29.54 18.25 -16.50
CA ASN A 315 -30.43 19.04 -17.35
C ASN A 315 -30.65 18.36 -18.71
N SER A 316 -29.60 17.79 -19.30
CA SER A 316 -29.70 17.10 -20.58
C SER A 316 -30.48 15.79 -20.54
N LEU A 317 -30.51 15.09 -19.40
CA LEU A 317 -31.26 13.84 -19.20
C LEU A 317 -32.71 14.06 -18.73
N PHE A 318 -32.99 15.18 -18.05
CA PHE A 318 -34.27 15.48 -17.42
C PHE A 318 -35.05 16.64 -18.06
N GLY A 319 -34.53 17.28 -19.09
CA GLY A 319 -35.23 18.31 -19.87
C GLY A 319 -35.14 19.72 -19.30
N ASN A 320 -33.93 20.16 -18.92
CA ASN A 320 -33.63 21.52 -18.43
C ASN A 320 -34.48 21.98 -17.23
N LYS A 321 -34.64 21.11 -16.24
CA LYS A 321 -35.44 21.39 -15.03
C LYS A 321 -34.72 22.28 -14.01
N ILE A 322 -33.40 22.34 -14.05
CA ILE A 322 -32.59 23.08 -13.09
C ILE A 322 -32.20 24.43 -13.68
N LYS A 323 -32.43 25.49 -12.91
CA LYS A 323 -31.89 26.83 -13.16
C LYS A 323 -30.48 26.92 -12.57
N ILE A 324 -29.51 27.23 -13.43
CA ILE A 324 -28.11 27.39 -13.07
C ILE A 324 -27.80 28.89 -13.08
N ASP A 325 -27.54 29.46 -11.90
CA ASP A 325 -26.98 30.81 -11.75
C ASP A 325 -25.46 30.69 -11.64
N SER A 326 -24.74 31.02 -12.72
CA SER A 326 -23.29 30.91 -12.76
C SER A 326 -22.63 32.06 -13.50
N ASN A 327 -21.49 32.51 -12.97
CA ASN A 327 -20.57 33.44 -13.61
C ASN A 327 -19.32 32.75 -14.19
N LEU A 328 -19.29 31.40 -14.22
CA LEU A 328 -18.13 30.65 -14.74
C LEU A 328 -17.96 30.87 -16.25
N SER A 329 -16.74 31.17 -16.66
CA SER A 329 -16.36 31.17 -18.08
C SER A 329 -16.00 29.75 -18.51
N ILE A 330 -16.85 29.13 -19.32
CA ILE A 330 -16.62 27.76 -19.83
C ILE A 330 -15.82 27.85 -21.12
N SER A 331 -14.65 27.22 -21.17
CA SER A 331 -13.89 27.12 -22.41
C SER A 331 -14.60 26.27 -23.47
N ASP A 332 -14.39 26.58 -24.76
CA ASP A 332 -14.93 25.77 -25.87
C ASP A 332 -14.50 24.29 -25.78
N LYS A 333 -13.29 24.03 -25.27
CA LYS A 333 -12.77 22.68 -25.04
C LYS A 333 -13.61 21.93 -24.01
N LEU A 334 -13.92 22.57 -22.89
CA LEU A 334 -14.75 22.01 -21.84
C LEU A 334 -16.19 21.79 -22.32
N ARG A 335 -16.78 22.76 -23.02
CA ARG A 335 -18.14 22.62 -23.58
C ARG A 335 -18.24 21.41 -24.51
N LYS A 336 -17.29 21.26 -25.44
CA LYS A 336 -17.22 20.10 -26.34
C LYS A 336 -17.09 18.77 -25.58
N ALA A 337 -16.29 18.73 -24.52
CA ALA A 337 -16.12 17.53 -23.71
C ALA A 337 -17.40 17.14 -22.96
N ILE A 338 -18.12 18.12 -22.40
CA ILE A 338 -19.43 17.92 -21.75
C ILE A 338 -20.45 17.40 -22.77
N ASP A 339 -20.58 18.07 -23.91
CA ASP A 339 -21.55 17.71 -24.95
C ASP A 339 -21.28 16.30 -25.50
N SER A 340 -20.01 15.96 -25.74
CA SER A 340 -19.60 14.61 -26.14
C SER A 340 -19.96 13.57 -25.07
N THR A 341 -19.64 13.84 -23.79
CA THR A 341 -19.97 12.94 -22.67
C THR A 341 -21.47 12.69 -22.56
N ILE A 342 -22.28 13.74 -22.69
CA ILE A 342 -23.74 13.66 -22.69
C ILE A 342 -24.26 12.81 -23.84
N GLN A 343 -23.72 12.99 -25.04
CA GLN A 343 -24.08 12.17 -26.21
C GLN A 343 -23.76 10.69 -25.97
N GLU A 344 -22.58 10.40 -25.40
CA GLU A 344 -22.20 9.02 -25.05
C GLU A 344 -23.16 8.41 -24.01
N LEU A 345 -23.49 9.14 -22.93
CA LEU A 345 -24.46 8.71 -21.92
C LEU A 345 -25.83 8.39 -22.53
N LYS A 346 -26.33 9.26 -23.42
CA LYS A 346 -27.62 9.06 -24.11
C LYS A 346 -27.61 7.86 -25.06
N SER A 347 -26.45 7.53 -25.63
CA SER A 347 -26.30 6.39 -26.54
C SER A 347 -26.21 5.04 -25.80
N VAL A 348 -25.47 4.99 -24.68
CA VAL A 348 -25.16 3.74 -23.95
C VAL A 348 -26.27 3.40 -22.93
N LYS A 349 -26.92 4.41 -22.33
CA LYS A 349 -28.02 4.29 -21.36
C LYS A 349 -27.74 3.30 -20.22
N LYS A 350 -28.35 2.12 -20.23
CA LYS A 350 -28.23 1.10 -19.16
C LYS A 350 -26.80 0.60 -18.96
N GLY A 351 -25.94 0.72 -19.98
CA GLY A 351 -24.53 0.36 -19.88
C GLY A 351 -23.63 1.48 -19.34
N SER A 352 -24.16 2.64 -18.96
CA SER A 352 -23.37 3.74 -18.40
C SER A 352 -23.62 3.94 -16.91
N VAL A 353 -22.63 4.46 -16.21
CA VAL A 353 -22.74 4.86 -14.80
C VAL A 353 -22.07 6.21 -14.62
N VAL A 354 -22.68 7.06 -13.78
CA VAL A 354 -22.13 8.36 -13.40
C VAL A 354 -21.88 8.35 -11.90
N ILE A 355 -20.67 8.69 -11.46
CA ILE A 355 -20.29 8.71 -10.03
C ILE A 355 -19.68 10.06 -9.67
N SER A 356 -19.77 10.44 -8.39
CA SER A 356 -19.20 11.71 -7.92
C SER A 356 -18.56 11.61 -6.54
N GLY A 357 -17.40 12.27 -6.37
CA GLY A 357 -16.72 12.46 -5.09
C GLY A 357 -17.01 13.79 -4.41
N ILE A 358 -17.89 14.62 -4.97
CA ILE A 358 -18.21 15.95 -4.43
C ILE A 358 -18.97 15.82 -3.10
N GLN A 359 -18.45 16.40 -2.02
CA GLN A 359 -19.04 16.37 -0.68
C GLN A 359 -20.16 17.42 -0.50
N ASP A 360 -21.25 17.26 -1.24
CA ASP A 360 -22.48 18.10 -1.13
C ASP A 360 -23.72 17.22 -1.36
N GLU A 361 -24.64 17.23 -0.38
CA GLU A 361 -25.84 16.37 -0.38
C GLU A 361 -26.69 16.55 -1.66
N ASN A 362 -26.82 17.79 -2.15
CA ASN A 362 -27.68 18.07 -3.31
C ASN A 362 -27.09 17.46 -4.58
N TYR A 363 -25.78 17.57 -4.79
CA TYR A 363 -25.12 17.01 -5.96
C TYR A 363 -25.09 15.48 -5.90
N GLN A 364 -24.92 14.90 -4.71
CA GLN A 364 -24.99 13.45 -4.51
C GLN A 364 -26.39 12.91 -4.80
N ASP A 365 -27.45 13.60 -4.38
CA ASP A 365 -28.83 13.24 -4.74
C ASP A 365 -29.06 13.26 -6.27
N LEU A 366 -28.55 14.27 -6.98
CA LEU A 366 -28.62 14.31 -8.45
C LEU A 366 -27.92 13.10 -9.09
N ILE A 367 -26.78 12.66 -8.56
CA ILE A 367 -26.06 11.48 -9.06
C ILE A 367 -26.88 10.20 -8.88
N LEU A 368 -27.51 10.03 -7.71
CA LEU A 368 -28.42 8.90 -7.49
C LEU A 368 -29.59 8.93 -8.48
N GLN A 369 -30.16 10.11 -8.77
CA GLN A 369 -31.24 10.27 -9.75
C GLN A 369 -30.79 10.02 -11.20
N ILE A 370 -29.59 10.48 -11.58
CA ILE A 370 -29.00 10.23 -12.90
C ILE A 370 -28.86 8.73 -13.14
N ASN A 371 -28.30 7.98 -12.19
CA ASN A 371 -28.12 6.55 -12.34
C ASN A 371 -29.45 5.77 -12.41
N GLU A 372 -30.46 6.18 -11.64
CA GLU A 372 -31.83 5.64 -11.77
C GLU A 372 -32.44 5.95 -13.14
N LYS A 373 -32.28 7.19 -13.65
CA LYS A 373 -32.79 7.62 -14.96
C LYS A 373 -32.13 6.87 -16.12
N LEU A 374 -30.84 6.58 -16.01
CA LEU A 374 -30.10 5.75 -16.96
C LEU A 374 -30.50 4.27 -16.87
N ALA A 375 -31.12 3.86 -15.76
CA ALA A 375 -31.33 2.47 -15.38
C ALA A 375 -30.02 1.67 -15.48
N SER A 376 -28.96 2.22 -14.89
CA SER A 376 -27.60 1.68 -14.97
C SER A 376 -27.52 0.26 -14.40
N ASN A 377 -26.97 -0.68 -15.17
CA ASN A 377 -26.73 -2.06 -14.72
C ASN A 377 -25.66 -2.15 -13.62
N SER A 378 -24.82 -1.13 -13.50
CA SER A 378 -23.72 -1.07 -12.55
C SER A 378 -24.11 -0.44 -11.22
N PHE A 379 -25.23 0.29 -11.17
CA PHE A 379 -25.73 0.90 -9.94
C PHE A 379 -26.57 -0.10 -9.15
N ILE A 380 -26.09 -0.54 -7.99
CA ILE A 380 -26.71 -1.56 -7.14
C ILE A 380 -27.02 -0.96 -5.76
N PRO A 381 -27.97 -0.02 -5.66
CA PRO A 381 -28.25 0.67 -4.41
C PRO A 381 -28.80 -0.29 -3.33
N SER A 382 -29.35 -1.45 -3.70
CA SER A 382 -29.88 -2.45 -2.77
C SER A 382 -28.82 -3.24 -1.99
N LYS A 383 -27.54 -3.15 -2.38
CA LYS A 383 -26.41 -3.75 -1.67
C LYS A 383 -25.64 -2.66 -0.93
N THR A 384 -26.19 -2.14 0.16
CA THR A 384 -25.60 -1.01 0.90
C THR A 384 -24.19 -1.35 1.40
N ILE A 385 -23.22 -0.45 1.17
CA ILE A 385 -21.89 -0.53 1.80
C ILE A 385 -21.98 0.14 3.18
N LEU A 386 -21.50 -0.53 4.23
CA LEU A 386 -21.70 -0.16 5.64
C LEU A 386 -20.40 0.22 6.36
N THR A 387 -19.31 0.42 5.62
CA THR A 387 -17.96 0.72 6.12
C THR A 387 -17.79 2.14 6.64
N ARG A 388 -18.75 3.04 6.40
CA ARG A 388 -18.82 4.41 6.97
C ARG A 388 -20.24 4.71 7.44
N LYS A 389 -20.35 5.34 8.61
CA LYS A 389 -21.62 5.75 9.23
C LYS A 389 -21.55 7.08 9.98
N GLY A 390 -20.43 7.80 9.92
CA GLY A 390 -20.23 9.07 10.60
C GLY A 390 -21.26 10.13 10.24
N LYS A 391 -21.50 11.06 11.17
CA LYS A 391 -22.38 12.21 10.98
C LYS A 391 -21.77 13.47 11.59
N ASP A 392 -21.32 14.38 10.73
CA ASP A 392 -20.56 15.58 11.13
C ASP A 392 -21.35 16.49 12.09
N GLU A 393 -22.66 16.59 11.89
CA GLU A 393 -23.56 17.36 12.76
C GLU A 393 -23.51 16.86 14.21
N ASP A 394 -23.49 15.54 14.41
CA ASP A 394 -23.47 14.93 15.75
C ASP A 394 -22.12 15.18 16.45
N VAL A 395 -21.01 15.19 15.68
CA VAL A 395 -19.66 15.50 16.19
C VAL A 395 -19.55 16.97 16.57
N ASN A 396 -20.03 17.88 15.72
CA ASN A 396 -20.05 19.32 16.02
C ASN A 396 -20.94 19.62 17.24
N GLN A 397 -22.09 18.97 17.33
CA GLN A 397 -22.98 19.10 18.48
C GLN A 397 -22.32 18.57 19.76
N LEU A 398 -21.60 17.44 19.70
CA LEU A 398 -20.84 16.92 20.83
C LEU A 398 -19.82 17.95 21.34
N ILE A 399 -19.02 18.54 20.45
CA ILE A 399 -18.01 19.55 20.84
C ILE A 399 -18.69 20.76 21.50
N SER A 400 -19.84 21.20 20.96
CA SER A 400 -20.64 22.29 21.54
C SER A 400 -21.17 21.94 22.94
N ASP A 401 -21.71 20.73 23.11
CA ASP A 401 -22.25 20.25 24.39
C ASP A 401 -21.15 20.10 25.46
N MET A 402 -19.95 19.66 25.06
CA MET A 402 -18.78 19.59 25.94
C MET A 402 -18.41 20.98 26.47
N LYS A 403 -18.38 22.01 25.61
CA LYS A 403 -18.11 23.40 26.04
C LYS A 403 -19.17 23.96 26.99
N GLN A 404 -20.42 23.51 26.85
CA GLN A 404 -21.54 23.94 27.70
C GLN A 404 -21.62 23.16 29.02
N GLY A 405 -20.72 22.21 29.28
CA GLY A 405 -20.72 21.40 30.50
C GLY A 405 -21.86 20.38 30.59
N LYS A 406 -22.51 20.06 29.46
CA LYS A 406 -23.61 19.08 29.39
C LYS A 406 -23.13 17.63 29.44
N ILE A 407 -21.85 17.39 29.17
CA ILE A 407 -21.25 16.07 29.11
C ILE A 407 -20.52 15.75 30.41
N GLY A 408 -20.84 14.63 31.03
CA GLY A 408 -20.17 14.14 32.25
C GLY A 408 -19.02 13.21 31.92
N ALA A 409 -19.24 12.28 30.97
CA ALA A 409 -18.24 11.32 30.53
C ALA A 409 -18.12 11.25 29.00
N LEU A 410 -16.89 11.11 28.50
CA LEU A 410 -16.61 10.80 27.10
C LEU A 410 -15.74 9.53 27.01
N ILE A 411 -16.26 8.50 26.33
CA ILE A 411 -15.54 7.26 26.06
C ILE A 411 -15.24 7.20 24.56
N MET A 412 -13.96 7.16 24.21
CA MET A 412 -13.45 7.22 22.85
C MET A 412 -12.85 5.88 22.45
N CYS A 413 -13.20 5.35 21.27
CA CYS A 413 -12.61 4.10 20.77
C CYS A 413 -12.36 4.15 19.27
N GLY A 414 -11.10 3.91 18.88
CA GLY A 414 -10.68 3.92 17.47
C GLY A 414 -10.66 5.30 16.84
N VAL A 415 -10.58 6.37 17.64
CA VAL A 415 -10.61 7.75 17.18
C VAL A 415 -9.47 8.55 17.80
N ASN A 416 -8.92 9.52 17.04
CA ASN A 416 -7.90 10.45 17.53
C ASN A 416 -8.27 11.92 17.20
N PRO A 417 -9.36 12.47 17.78
CA PRO A 417 -9.85 13.80 17.41
C PRO A 417 -8.87 14.93 17.73
N ALA A 418 -7.96 14.76 18.69
CA ALA A 418 -6.91 15.74 18.97
C ALA A 418 -5.92 15.92 17.79
N TYR A 419 -5.80 14.91 16.93
CA TYR A 419 -5.02 14.97 15.69
C TYR A 419 -5.90 15.28 14.47
N THR A 420 -7.08 14.67 14.37
CA THR A 420 -7.88 14.66 13.13
C THR A 420 -8.97 15.74 13.03
N LEU A 421 -9.33 16.42 14.13
CA LEU A 421 -10.25 17.56 14.05
C LEU A 421 -9.52 18.83 13.66
N SER A 422 -10.10 19.62 12.76
CA SER A 422 -9.53 20.93 12.43
C SER A 422 -9.57 21.89 13.62
N ASN A 423 -10.57 21.81 14.51
CA ASN A 423 -10.65 22.58 15.76
C ASN A 423 -10.19 21.79 16.99
N SER A 424 -9.16 20.95 16.84
CA SER A 424 -8.63 20.08 17.89
C SER A 424 -8.29 20.79 19.20
N GLU A 425 -7.77 22.03 19.17
CA GLU A 425 -7.46 22.80 20.37
C GLU A 425 -8.69 23.02 21.27
N GLU A 426 -9.84 23.31 20.65
CA GLU A 426 -11.10 23.49 21.38
C GLU A 426 -11.59 22.18 21.97
N PHE A 427 -11.47 21.09 21.21
CA PHE A 427 -11.80 19.74 21.67
C PHE A 427 -10.93 19.34 22.87
N VAL A 428 -9.62 19.52 22.78
CA VAL A 428 -8.67 19.19 23.87
C VAL A 428 -8.95 20.01 25.12
N LYS A 429 -9.25 21.31 24.98
CA LYS A 429 -9.63 22.16 26.12
C LYS A 429 -10.88 21.63 26.82
N ALA A 430 -11.90 21.25 26.05
CA ALA A 430 -13.14 20.72 26.59
C ALA A 430 -12.95 19.31 27.18
N LEU A 431 -12.13 18.45 26.55
CA LEU A 431 -11.80 17.10 27.04
C LEU A 431 -11.18 17.14 28.44
N LYS A 432 -10.24 18.07 28.68
CA LYS A 432 -9.57 18.24 29.98
C LYS A 432 -10.51 18.68 31.10
N SER A 433 -11.62 19.34 30.76
CA SER A 433 -12.62 19.77 31.75
C SER A 433 -13.64 18.70 32.14
N LEU A 434 -13.69 17.56 31.43
CA LEU A 434 -14.63 16.50 31.74
C LEU A 434 -14.31 15.82 33.08
N GLU A 435 -15.34 15.37 33.76
CA GLU A 435 -15.20 14.57 34.99
C GLU A 435 -14.51 13.23 34.68
N MET A 436 -14.91 12.60 33.57
CA MET A 436 -14.34 11.34 33.10
C MET A 436 -14.08 11.38 31.59
N SER A 437 -12.87 11.04 31.18
CA SER A 437 -12.53 10.78 29.78
C SER A 437 -11.77 9.45 29.68
N VAL A 438 -12.24 8.56 28.82
CA VAL A 438 -11.64 7.25 28.57
C VAL A 438 -11.26 7.15 27.10
N CYS A 439 -10.01 6.79 26.81
CA CYS A 439 -9.54 6.56 25.44
C CYS A 439 -9.07 5.10 25.28
N PHE A 440 -9.66 4.37 24.34
CA PHE A 440 -9.17 3.08 23.88
C PHE A 440 -8.22 3.31 22.71
N SER A 441 -6.92 3.20 22.95
CA SER A 441 -5.89 3.33 21.92
C SER A 441 -4.83 2.22 22.01
N MET A 442 -4.25 1.90 20.86
CA MET A 442 -3.07 1.03 20.79
C MET A 442 -1.80 1.78 21.20
N LYS A 443 -1.76 3.11 21.14
CA LYS A 443 -0.56 3.93 21.34
C LYS A 443 -0.86 5.11 22.25
N ASN A 444 0.16 5.69 22.87
CA ASN A 444 -0.01 6.95 23.59
C ASN A 444 -0.04 8.13 22.60
N ASP A 445 -1.13 8.24 21.85
CA ASP A 445 -1.33 9.26 20.81
C ASP A 445 -1.81 10.62 21.35
N GLU A 446 -2.06 11.55 20.43
CA GLU A 446 -2.44 12.93 20.72
C GLU A 446 -3.73 13.05 21.55
N THR A 447 -4.67 12.10 21.42
CA THR A 447 -5.89 12.08 22.22
C THR A 447 -5.68 11.34 23.55
N ALA A 448 -4.92 10.24 23.53
CA ALA A 448 -4.60 9.45 24.72
C ALA A 448 -3.91 10.30 25.79
N ILE A 449 -2.91 11.12 25.43
CA ILE A 449 -2.13 11.94 26.37
C ILE A 449 -2.97 13.01 27.10
N HIS A 450 -4.14 13.36 26.55
CA HIS A 450 -5.08 14.32 27.12
C HIS A 450 -6.30 13.66 27.77
N SER A 451 -6.38 12.34 27.77
CA SER A 451 -7.44 11.58 28.41
C SER A 451 -7.08 11.21 29.85
N LYS A 452 -8.06 11.19 30.74
CA LYS A 452 -7.86 10.81 32.15
C LYS A 452 -7.53 9.33 32.29
N TYR A 453 -8.25 8.48 31.56
CA TYR A 453 -8.02 7.05 31.52
C TYR A 453 -7.69 6.63 30.09
N VAL A 454 -6.64 5.83 29.93
CA VAL A 454 -6.30 5.22 28.64
C VAL A 454 -6.31 3.71 28.78
N ALA A 455 -7.21 3.07 28.04
CA ALA A 455 -7.30 1.62 27.93
C ALA A 455 -6.33 1.14 26.85
N ALA A 456 -5.34 0.33 27.23
CA ALA A 456 -4.44 -0.32 26.29
C ALA A 456 -5.25 -1.30 25.41
N SER A 457 -5.41 -0.93 24.13
CA SER A 457 -6.30 -1.63 23.21
C SER A 457 -5.57 -2.68 22.39
N ASN A 458 -6.31 -3.75 22.05
CA ASN A 458 -5.81 -4.83 21.21
C ASN A 458 -5.59 -4.39 19.77
N HIS A 459 -4.62 -5.02 19.12
CA HIS A 459 -4.59 -5.10 17.68
C HIS A 459 -5.67 -6.08 17.17
N TYR A 460 -6.19 -5.91 15.96
CA TYR A 460 -7.28 -6.75 15.43
C TYR A 460 -6.93 -8.25 15.37
N LEU A 461 -5.65 -8.59 15.26
CA LEU A 461 -5.15 -9.97 15.28
C LEU A 461 -5.12 -10.61 16.68
N GLU A 462 -5.39 -9.84 17.73
CA GLU A 462 -5.47 -10.29 19.12
C GLU A 462 -6.92 -10.31 19.62
N SER A 463 -7.89 -9.96 18.77
CA SER A 463 -9.28 -9.76 19.19
C SER A 463 -10.33 -10.52 18.41
N TRP A 464 -11.49 -10.70 19.05
CA TRP A 464 -12.69 -11.26 18.45
C TRP A 464 -13.61 -10.13 17.99
N CYS A 465 -14.10 -10.21 16.76
CA CYS A 465 -15.12 -9.29 16.25
C CYS A 465 -15.96 -9.98 15.15
N ASP A 466 -16.99 -9.29 14.69
CA ASP A 466 -17.76 -9.65 13.50
C ASP A 466 -18.02 -8.41 12.66
N TYR A 467 -18.23 -8.60 11.35
CA TYR A 467 -18.48 -7.50 10.44
C TYR A 467 -19.60 -7.81 9.46
N GLU A 468 -20.31 -6.77 9.05
CA GLU A 468 -21.22 -6.72 7.90
C GLU A 468 -20.77 -5.53 7.03
N LEU A 469 -19.81 -5.78 6.14
CA LEU A 469 -19.18 -4.72 5.33
C LEU A 469 -20.11 -4.25 4.20
N VAL A 470 -20.81 -5.20 3.60
CA VAL A 470 -21.88 -4.98 2.62
C VAL A 470 -23.13 -5.68 3.18
N SER A 471 -24.29 -5.06 3.03
CA SER A 471 -25.55 -5.59 3.56
C SER A 471 -25.75 -7.06 3.17
N ASN A 472 -26.00 -7.93 4.16
CA ASN A 472 -26.14 -9.39 4.05
C ASN A 472 -24.87 -10.20 3.72
N GLU A 473 -23.70 -9.56 3.73
CA GLU A 473 -22.39 -10.21 3.58
C GLU A 473 -21.64 -10.06 4.91
N PHE A 474 -21.63 -11.13 5.71
CA PHE A 474 -21.06 -11.16 7.04
C PHE A 474 -19.67 -11.81 7.06
N SER A 475 -18.83 -11.40 8.00
CA SER A 475 -17.53 -12.01 8.23
C SER A 475 -17.14 -12.02 9.71
N LEU A 476 -16.24 -12.93 10.06
CA LEU A 476 -15.73 -13.09 11.43
C LEU A 476 -14.28 -12.64 11.49
N ALA A 477 -13.96 -11.89 12.55
CA ALA A 477 -12.58 -11.60 12.91
C ALA A 477 -12.19 -12.48 14.08
N GLN A 478 -11.35 -13.47 13.79
CA GLN A 478 -10.78 -14.33 14.82
C GLN A 478 -9.36 -13.87 15.18
N PRO A 479 -8.97 -13.94 16.46
CA PRO A 479 -7.61 -13.70 16.88
C PRO A 479 -6.72 -14.84 16.37
N VAL A 480 -5.50 -14.48 16.00
CA VAL A 480 -4.49 -15.39 15.42
C VAL A 480 -3.24 -15.49 16.30
N ILE A 481 -3.19 -14.70 17.36
CA ILE A 481 -2.17 -14.71 18.40
C ILE A 481 -2.84 -14.38 19.74
N LYS A 482 -2.24 -14.84 20.84
CA LYS A 482 -2.60 -14.35 22.17
C LYS A 482 -2.14 -12.89 22.32
N THR A 483 -2.77 -12.16 23.23
CA THR A 483 -2.41 -10.76 23.54
C THR A 483 -0.93 -10.66 23.89
N LEU A 484 -0.18 -9.81 23.17
CA LEU A 484 1.25 -9.58 23.41
C LEU A 484 1.50 -8.72 24.65
N PHE A 485 0.54 -7.83 24.94
CA PHE A 485 0.56 -6.89 26.05
C PHE A 485 -0.69 -7.07 26.93
N ASP A 486 -0.69 -6.46 28.12
CA ASP A 486 -1.83 -6.46 29.05
C ASP A 486 -2.94 -5.54 28.54
N THR A 487 -3.67 -6.03 27.53
CA THR A 487 -4.61 -5.28 26.70
C THR A 487 -6.01 -5.89 26.81
N LYS A 488 -7.04 -5.05 26.73
CA LYS A 488 -8.44 -5.49 26.69
C LYS A 488 -9.22 -4.84 25.56
N GLN A 489 -10.19 -5.58 25.04
CA GLN A 489 -11.03 -5.10 23.95
C GLN A 489 -12.08 -4.14 24.49
N PHE A 490 -12.47 -3.16 23.67
CA PHE A 490 -13.57 -2.26 23.99
C PHE A 490 -14.86 -3.00 24.33
N GLN A 491 -15.19 -4.04 23.56
CA GLN A 491 -16.37 -4.89 23.78
C GLN A 491 -16.31 -5.62 25.12
N GLU A 492 -15.13 -6.04 25.57
CA GLU A 492 -14.96 -6.69 26.86
C GLU A 492 -15.27 -5.71 28.01
N ILE A 493 -14.75 -4.49 27.93
CA ILE A 493 -15.03 -3.45 28.93
C ILE A 493 -16.51 -3.04 28.92
N LEU A 494 -17.16 -2.95 27.75
CA LEU A 494 -18.60 -2.71 27.67
C LEU A 494 -19.42 -3.82 28.35
N LEU A 495 -19.03 -5.10 28.20
CA LEU A 495 -19.69 -6.22 28.88
C LEU A 495 -19.55 -6.11 30.40
N ILE A 496 -18.35 -5.77 30.88
CA ILE A 496 -18.07 -5.55 32.32
C ILE A 496 -18.91 -4.39 32.86
N TRP A 497 -18.94 -3.25 32.16
CA TRP A 497 -19.79 -2.11 32.55
C TRP A 497 -21.28 -2.43 32.48
N ASN A 498 -21.70 -3.48 31.76
CA ASN A 498 -23.06 -3.99 31.69
C ASN A 498 -23.38 -5.12 32.69
N ASP A 499 -22.46 -5.46 33.60
CA ASP A 499 -22.57 -6.63 34.51
C ASP A 499 -22.73 -7.97 33.78
N ASN A 500 -22.31 -8.03 32.51
CA ASN A 500 -22.35 -9.25 31.73
C ASN A 500 -20.99 -9.96 31.81
N LYS A 501 -20.99 -11.19 32.36
CA LYS A 501 -19.80 -12.02 32.55
C LYS A 501 -19.47 -12.92 31.36
N THR A 502 -20.24 -12.88 30.27
CA THR A 502 -19.94 -13.66 29.06
C THR A 502 -18.67 -13.17 28.39
N SER A 503 -17.88 -14.08 27.82
CA SER A 503 -16.74 -13.69 26.97
C SER A 503 -17.22 -13.01 25.69
N VAL A 504 -16.38 -12.16 25.08
CA VAL A 504 -16.68 -11.53 23.78
C VAL A 504 -16.95 -12.58 22.71
N HIS A 505 -16.14 -13.65 22.66
CA HIS A 505 -16.34 -14.78 21.76
C HIS A 505 -17.74 -15.40 21.91
N ASP A 506 -18.17 -15.69 23.14
CA ASP A 506 -19.45 -16.35 23.38
C ASP A 506 -20.63 -15.41 23.11
N TYR A 507 -20.46 -14.11 23.35
CA TYR A 507 -21.44 -13.09 22.98
C TYR A 507 -21.66 -13.05 21.46
N ILE A 508 -20.56 -12.96 20.68
CA ILE A 508 -20.62 -12.95 19.21
C ILE A 508 -21.23 -14.27 18.71
N LYS A 509 -20.76 -15.41 19.19
CA LYS A 509 -21.26 -16.73 18.80
C LYS A 509 -22.76 -16.88 19.07
N THR A 510 -23.23 -16.42 20.23
CA THR A 510 -24.66 -16.44 20.58
C THR A 510 -25.47 -15.52 19.66
N TYR A 511 -24.97 -14.31 19.39
CA TYR A 511 -25.59 -13.37 18.46
C TYR A 511 -25.71 -13.96 17.05
N TRP A 512 -24.64 -14.56 16.54
CA TRP A 512 -24.59 -15.18 15.22
C TRP A 512 -25.55 -16.35 15.07
N ASN A 513 -25.56 -17.28 16.03
CA ASN A 513 -26.47 -18.43 16.00
C ASN A 513 -27.95 -18.00 16.07
N THR A 514 -28.25 -16.87 16.73
CA THR A 514 -29.62 -16.40 16.90
C THR A 514 -30.11 -15.56 15.71
N ASN A 515 -29.25 -14.72 15.13
CA ASN A 515 -29.67 -13.64 14.22
C ASN A 515 -29.12 -13.75 12.80
N ILE A 516 -27.99 -14.43 12.60
CA ILE A 516 -27.26 -14.43 11.32
C ILE A 516 -27.30 -15.80 10.66
N LEU A 517 -26.91 -16.85 11.39
CA LEU A 517 -26.54 -18.15 10.82
C LEU A 517 -27.71 -19.01 10.32
N ASP A 518 -28.96 -18.52 10.29
CA ASP A 518 -30.14 -19.29 9.87
C ASP A 518 -30.10 -20.78 10.34
N SER A 519 -29.78 -21.76 9.46
CA SER A 519 -29.56 -23.17 9.82
C SER A 519 -28.12 -23.68 9.61
N ASP A 520 -27.19 -22.79 9.29
CA ASP A 520 -25.78 -23.07 9.01
C ASP A 520 -24.92 -23.15 10.28
N SER A 521 -23.70 -23.70 10.14
CA SER A 521 -22.80 -23.97 11.27
C SER A 521 -21.82 -22.82 11.56
N TRP A 522 -21.72 -22.40 12.82
CA TRP A 522 -20.68 -21.49 13.32
C TRP A 522 -19.26 -21.93 12.94
N LYS A 523 -18.96 -23.24 13.04
CA LYS A 523 -17.62 -23.77 12.72
C LYS A 523 -17.25 -23.55 11.25
N LYS A 524 -18.23 -23.67 10.36
CA LYS A 524 -18.04 -23.43 8.93
C LYS A 524 -17.82 -21.95 8.64
N ALA A 525 -18.64 -21.07 9.23
CA ALA A 525 -18.46 -19.63 9.10
C ALA A 525 -17.09 -19.15 9.63
N LEU A 526 -16.62 -19.74 10.74
CA LEU A 526 -15.31 -19.43 11.31
C LEU A 526 -14.14 -19.93 10.44
N HIS A 527 -14.27 -21.13 9.85
CA HIS A 527 -13.28 -21.68 8.93
C HIS A 527 -13.20 -20.86 7.63
N ASP A 528 -14.35 -20.57 7.02
CA ASP A 528 -14.43 -19.83 5.75
C ASP A 528 -14.15 -18.32 5.97
N GLY A 529 -14.33 -17.84 7.21
CA GLY A 529 -14.22 -16.44 7.62
C GLY A 529 -15.42 -15.57 7.24
N ILE A 530 -16.38 -16.11 6.51
CA ILE A 530 -17.49 -15.37 5.90
C ILE A 530 -18.82 -16.14 6.01
N TYR A 531 -19.91 -15.41 5.86
CA TYR A 531 -21.24 -15.95 5.67
C TYR A 531 -22.09 -15.00 4.81
N ILE A 532 -22.55 -15.48 3.65
CA ILE A 532 -23.39 -14.69 2.73
C ILE A 532 -24.83 -15.19 2.84
N ARG A 533 -25.73 -14.31 3.29
CA ARG A 533 -27.13 -14.68 3.46
C ARG A 533 -27.84 -14.74 2.11
N LYS A 534 -28.37 -15.91 1.74
CA LYS A 534 -28.96 -16.16 0.41
C LYS A 534 -30.35 -15.55 0.18
N ARG A 535 -31.08 -15.21 1.24
CA ARG A 535 -32.46 -14.70 1.14
C ARG A 535 -32.70 -13.53 2.08
N ARG A 536 -33.17 -12.41 1.51
CA ARG A 536 -34.08 -11.50 2.19
C ARG A 536 -35.05 -10.89 1.17
N LYS A 537 -36.35 -10.95 1.47
CA LYS A 537 -37.35 -10.05 0.88
C LYS A 537 -37.25 -8.74 1.65
N ASN A 538 -36.42 -7.81 1.22
CA ASN A 538 -36.56 -6.42 1.68
C ASN A 538 -37.29 -5.63 0.60
N ASN A 539 -38.32 -4.89 1.01
CA ASN A 539 -38.90 -3.82 0.22
C ASN A 539 -37.89 -2.67 0.15
N PHE A 540 -36.86 -2.82 -0.70
CA PHE A 540 -35.96 -1.72 -1.02
C PHE A 540 -36.72 -0.75 -1.91
N SER A 541 -37.16 0.37 -1.34
CA SER A 541 -37.95 1.40 -2.05
C SER A 541 -37.21 2.72 -2.05
N SER A 542 -36.99 3.27 -3.24
CA SER A 542 -36.56 4.66 -3.43
C SER A 542 -37.70 5.59 -3.03
N LYS A 543 -37.43 6.56 -2.15
CA LYS A 543 -38.38 7.63 -1.79
C LYS A 543 -38.24 8.76 -2.81
N THR A 544 -39.37 9.25 -3.32
CA THR A 544 -39.40 10.48 -4.11
C THR A 544 -39.23 11.70 -3.21
N LYS A 545 -38.04 12.32 -3.27
CA LYS A 545 -37.75 13.65 -2.69
C LYS A 545 -37.78 14.68 -3.83
N PRO A 546 -38.39 15.86 -3.65
CA PRO A 546 -38.29 16.93 -4.63
C PRO A 546 -36.82 17.41 -4.72
N SER A 547 -36.24 17.33 -5.91
CA SER A 547 -34.87 17.81 -6.16
C SER A 547 -34.81 19.32 -6.00
N LYS A 548 -33.69 19.85 -5.47
CA LYS A 548 -33.41 21.28 -5.53
C LYS A 548 -33.40 21.73 -6.99
N LEU A 549 -34.09 22.83 -7.31
CA LEU A 549 -34.27 23.29 -8.69
C LEU A 549 -33.38 24.49 -9.06
N GLU A 550 -32.74 25.11 -8.07
CA GLU A 550 -31.86 26.26 -8.28
C GLU A 550 -30.48 26.01 -7.67
N PHE A 551 -29.43 26.19 -8.46
CA PHE A 551 -28.04 26.05 -8.03
C PHE A 551 -27.27 27.31 -8.37
N LYS A 552 -26.43 27.74 -7.43
CA LYS A 552 -25.52 28.87 -7.59
C LYS A 552 -24.10 28.35 -7.67
N ILE A 553 -23.36 28.74 -8.70
CA ILE A 553 -21.95 28.41 -8.87
C ILE A 553 -21.18 29.70 -9.08
N GLN A 554 -20.25 29.99 -8.18
CA GLN A 554 -19.41 31.18 -8.24
C GLN A 554 -17.97 30.79 -8.47
N ASP A 555 -17.33 31.47 -9.42
CA ASP A 555 -15.88 31.40 -9.59
C ASP A 555 -15.16 32.16 -8.47
N VAL A 556 -14.01 31.65 -8.07
CA VAL A 556 -13.10 32.29 -7.12
C VAL A 556 -11.83 32.60 -7.91
N ASN A 557 -11.76 33.79 -8.49
CA ASN A 557 -10.58 34.26 -9.21
C ASN A 557 -10.00 35.50 -8.50
N SER A 558 -8.91 35.30 -7.78
CA SER A 558 -8.03 36.40 -7.35
C SER A 558 -6.58 35.91 -7.30
N SER A 559 -5.62 36.85 -7.38
CA SER A 559 -4.19 36.54 -7.33
C SER A 559 -3.84 35.83 -6.00
N ASN A 560 -3.09 34.74 -6.06
CA ASN A 560 -2.65 33.90 -4.93
C ASN A 560 -3.75 33.11 -4.19
N GLN A 561 -4.99 33.08 -4.68
CA GLN A 561 -6.02 32.19 -4.15
C GLN A 561 -6.09 30.87 -4.93
N PHE A 562 -6.10 29.77 -4.19
CA PHE A 562 -6.13 28.42 -4.75
C PHE A 562 -7.24 27.57 -4.11
N GLU A 563 -7.81 26.67 -4.90
CA GLU A 563 -8.65 25.59 -4.37
C GLU A 563 -7.75 24.45 -3.88
N LEU A 564 -7.67 24.27 -2.56
CA LEU A 564 -7.03 23.12 -1.92
C LEU A 564 -7.97 21.93 -1.92
N ASN A 565 -7.49 20.77 -2.35
CA ASN A 565 -8.15 19.48 -2.18
C ASN A 565 -7.31 18.57 -1.26
N ILE A 566 -7.84 18.27 -0.08
CA ILE A 566 -7.19 17.38 0.90
C ILE A 566 -7.59 15.93 0.61
N TYR A 567 -6.63 15.01 0.50
CA TYR A 567 -6.88 13.64 0.03
C TYR A 567 -6.10 12.57 0.82
N PRO A 568 -6.59 11.33 0.93
CA PRO A 568 -5.80 10.22 1.47
C PRO A 568 -4.82 9.65 0.44
N LYS A 569 -3.70 9.08 0.88
CA LYS A 569 -2.77 8.33 0.02
C LYS A 569 -2.99 6.82 0.16
N THR A 570 -2.68 6.09 -0.91
CA THR A 570 -2.65 4.61 -0.90
C THR A 570 -1.71 4.04 0.17
N GLY A 571 -0.57 4.71 0.43
CA GLY A 571 0.37 4.35 1.51
C GLY A 571 -0.01 4.88 2.88
N MET A 572 -0.75 6.00 2.95
CA MET A 572 -1.08 6.68 4.20
C MET A 572 -2.51 7.20 4.13
N GLY A 573 -3.44 6.50 4.79
CA GLY A 573 -4.85 6.84 4.85
C GLY A 573 -5.12 7.99 5.83
N ASP A 574 -5.79 7.66 6.94
CA ASP A 574 -6.19 8.64 7.96
C ASP A 574 -5.08 9.00 8.97
N GLY A 575 -3.95 8.28 8.98
CA GLY A 575 -2.81 8.49 9.87
C GLY A 575 -2.61 7.42 10.94
N GLN A 576 -3.45 6.36 10.99
CA GLN A 576 -3.28 5.24 11.92
C GLN A 576 -1.93 4.51 11.72
N HIS A 577 -1.46 4.42 10.48
CA HIS A 577 -0.25 3.71 10.10
C HIS A 577 1.02 4.59 10.06
N ALA A 578 1.01 5.77 10.68
CA ALA A 578 2.14 6.71 10.62
C ALA A 578 3.48 6.13 11.15
N ASN A 579 3.44 5.19 12.09
CA ASN A 579 4.64 4.51 12.62
C ASN A 579 5.03 3.26 11.82
N ASN A 580 4.36 2.95 10.71
CA ASN A 580 4.60 1.75 9.91
C ASN A 580 5.70 2.01 8.86
N PRO A 581 6.94 1.50 9.05
CA PRO A 581 8.05 1.83 8.17
C PRO A 581 7.87 1.31 6.74
N TRP A 582 7.14 0.20 6.54
CA TRP A 582 6.87 -0.31 5.19
C TRP A 582 6.01 0.66 4.37
N LEU A 583 5.08 1.35 5.02
CA LEU A 583 4.20 2.32 4.37
C LEU A 583 4.82 3.71 4.23
N GLN A 584 5.75 4.08 5.11
CA GLN A 584 6.53 5.32 4.96
C GLN A 584 7.51 5.23 3.79
N GLU A 585 8.15 4.07 3.61
CA GLU A 585 9.05 3.79 2.48
C GLU A 585 8.30 3.45 1.18
N PHE A 586 7.04 3.06 1.26
CA PHE A 586 6.23 2.76 0.09
C PHE A 586 6.05 4.00 -0.81
N PRO A 587 6.49 3.96 -2.07
CA PRO A 587 6.43 5.13 -2.95
C PRO A 587 5.00 5.41 -3.40
N ASP A 588 4.59 6.68 -3.27
CA ASP A 588 3.33 7.17 -3.80
C ASP A 588 3.19 6.79 -5.30
N PRO A 589 2.06 6.19 -5.73
CA PRO A 589 1.92 5.68 -7.10
C PRO A 589 2.18 6.70 -8.21
N LEU A 590 1.91 7.98 -7.97
CA LEU A 590 1.99 9.03 -8.98
C LEU A 590 3.31 9.80 -8.87
N THR A 591 3.59 10.38 -7.70
CA THR A 591 4.76 11.24 -7.50
C THR A 591 6.05 10.44 -7.30
N ARG A 592 5.92 9.17 -6.89
CA ARG A 592 7.03 8.27 -6.55
C ARG A 592 7.90 8.76 -5.39
N ALA A 593 7.39 9.71 -4.60
CA ALA A 593 8.00 10.19 -3.36
C ALA A 593 7.69 9.26 -2.18
N THR A 594 8.57 9.26 -1.19
CA THR A 594 8.52 8.45 0.04
C THR A 594 8.81 9.34 1.25
N TRP A 595 8.46 8.88 2.46
CA TRP A 595 8.80 9.51 3.74
C TRP A 595 8.36 10.97 3.92
N ASP A 596 7.45 11.48 3.09
CA ASP A 596 7.03 12.88 3.18
C ASP A 596 5.58 13.16 2.77
N ASN A 597 5.10 14.28 3.28
CA ASN A 597 3.88 14.95 2.81
C ASN A 597 4.27 16.16 1.95
N TYR A 598 3.47 16.45 0.93
CA TYR A 598 3.80 17.51 -0.03
C TYR A 598 2.54 18.17 -0.60
N LEU A 599 2.69 19.43 -0.99
CA LEU A 599 1.69 20.18 -1.71
C LEU A 599 1.88 19.95 -3.21
N THR A 600 0.96 19.20 -3.82
CA THR A 600 0.90 19.03 -5.28
C THR A 600 0.41 20.31 -5.95
N ILE A 601 1.15 20.78 -6.96
CA ILE A 601 0.84 22.00 -7.71
C ILE A 601 1.17 21.81 -9.19
N SER A 602 0.42 22.47 -10.07
CA SER A 602 0.71 22.46 -11.50
C SER A 602 2.02 23.22 -11.80
N GLU A 603 2.71 22.86 -12.87
CA GLU A 603 3.92 23.58 -13.27
C GLU A 603 3.63 25.04 -13.60
N HIS A 604 2.50 25.31 -14.27
CA HIS A 604 2.05 26.66 -14.61
C HIS A 604 1.94 27.53 -13.36
N ASP A 605 1.18 27.08 -12.37
CA ASP A 605 0.91 27.87 -11.18
C ASP A 605 2.17 28.01 -10.33
N ALA A 606 2.98 26.96 -10.23
CA ALA A 606 4.24 27.01 -9.49
C ALA A 606 5.21 28.06 -10.06
N LYS A 607 5.24 28.25 -11.38
CA LYS A 607 6.02 29.31 -12.02
C LYS A 607 5.45 30.69 -11.71
N GLU A 608 4.12 30.84 -11.78
CA GLU A 608 3.42 32.10 -11.52
C GLU A 608 3.67 32.61 -10.10
N ILE A 609 3.66 31.72 -9.10
CA ILE A 609 3.83 32.10 -7.68
C ILE A 609 5.24 31.85 -7.11
N GLY A 610 6.24 31.59 -7.95
CA GLY A 610 7.65 31.51 -7.53
C GLY A 610 8.06 30.25 -6.75
N LEU A 611 7.27 29.17 -6.85
CA LEU A 611 7.54 27.86 -6.24
C LEU A 611 8.31 26.89 -7.17
N TYR A 612 8.41 27.20 -8.46
CA TYR A 612 9.14 26.38 -9.43
C TYR A 612 10.66 26.50 -9.25
N LEU A 613 11.35 25.37 -9.27
CA LEU A 613 12.81 25.32 -9.38
C LEU A 613 13.19 24.96 -10.81
N GLU A 614 14.04 25.79 -11.41
CA GLU A 614 14.55 25.53 -12.76
C GLU A 614 15.31 24.20 -12.85
N PRO A 615 15.27 23.51 -13.99
CA PRO A 615 16.07 22.31 -14.21
C PRO A 615 17.56 22.56 -13.92
N SER A 616 18.21 21.56 -13.34
CA SER A 616 19.64 21.66 -13.09
C SER A 616 20.41 21.64 -14.41
N THR A 617 21.35 22.58 -14.55
CA THR A 617 22.28 22.66 -15.67
C THR A 617 23.68 22.24 -15.21
N PHE A 618 24.63 22.11 -16.15
CA PHE A 618 26.03 21.84 -15.80
C PHE A 618 26.61 22.88 -14.82
N PHE A 619 26.14 24.12 -14.86
CA PHE A 619 26.68 25.24 -14.07
C PHE A 619 25.82 25.62 -12.85
N ASN A 620 24.58 25.14 -12.76
CA ASN A 620 23.66 25.51 -11.68
C ASN A 620 22.79 24.33 -11.27
N GLN A 621 22.83 23.96 -9.99
CA GLN A 621 22.00 22.91 -9.40
C GLN A 621 20.80 23.56 -8.71
N SER A 622 19.59 23.26 -9.18
CA SER A 622 18.38 23.91 -8.68
C SER A 622 17.32 22.85 -8.37
N ARG A 623 16.77 22.17 -9.38
CA ARG A 623 15.73 21.12 -9.19
C ARG A 623 16.28 19.74 -8.86
N ASN A 624 17.41 19.34 -9.45
CA ASN A 624 18.07 18.06 -9.19
C ASN A 624 19.48 18.29 -8.66
N ASP A 625 19.80 17.69 -7.53
CA ASP A 625 21.12 17.78 -6.92
C ASP A 625 22.11 16.84 -7.65
N ALA A 626 23.42 17.09 -7.55
CA ALA A 626 24.46 16.28 -8.20
C ALA A 626 24.47 14.81 -7.76
N ASN A 627 23.92 14.51 -6.59
CA ASN A 627 23.70 13.15 -6.10
C ASN A 627 22.45 12.47 -6.71
N GLY A 628 21.73 13.16 -7.61
CA GLY A 628 20.53 12.69 -8.29
C GLY A 628 19.21 13.05 -7.61
N GLY A 629 19.19 13.44 -6.33
CA GLY A 629 17.92 13.67 -5.63
C GLY A 629 17.14 14.89 -6.12
N LEU A 630 15.84 14.91 -5.80
CA LEU A 630 14.91 15.97 -6.18
C LEU A 630 14.81 17.02 -5.08
N ASN A 631 14.87 18.29 -5.46
CA ASN A 631 14.62 19.43 -4.59
C ASN A 631 13.29 20.10 -4.94
N GLY A 632 12.69 20.80 -3.97
CA GLY A 632 11.57 21.71 -4.19
C GLY A 632 11.56 22.85 -3.18
N LYS A 633 10.74 23.87 -3.41
CA LYS A 633 10.57 25.00 -2.48
C LYS A 633 9.51 24.70 -1.43
N TYR A 634 9.59 25.38 -0.29
CA TYR A 634 8.48 25.40 0.66
C TYR A 634 7.40 26.41 0.26
N ALA A 635 6.15 26.01 0.44
CA ALA A 635 4.97 26.84 0.35
C ALA A 635 4.42 27.13 1.74
N ILE A 636 3.98 28.37 1.96
CA ILE A 636 3.24 28.79 3.15
C ILE A 636 1.75 28.88 2.76
N ILE A 637 0.96 27.96 3.31
CA ILE A 637 -0.48 27.87 3.07
C ILE A 637 -1.21 28.59 4.21
N LYS A 638 -2.17 29.46 3.88
CA LYS A 638 -3.04 30.13 4.87
C LYS A 638 -4.51 29.84 4.62
N LEU A 639 -5.23 29.57 5.71
CA LEU A 639 -6.69 29.45 5.76
C LEU A 639 -7.20 30.22 6.98
N GLY A 640 -7.62 31.47 6.77
CA GLY A 640 -7.95 32.39 7.87
C GLY A 640 -6.74 32.60 8.79
N ASN A 641 -6.88 32.27 10.07
CA ASN A 641 -5.81 32.42 11.07
C ASN A 641 -4.83 31.24 11.13
N LYS A 642 -5.07 30.17 10.37
CA LYS A 642 -4.21 28.99 10.36
C LYS A 642 -3.19 29.06 9.24
N GLN A 643 -1.96 28.64 9.54
CA GLN A 643 -0.86 28.61 8.60
C GLN A 643 -0.13 27.27 8.67
N LEU A 644 0.22 26.69 7.52
CA LEU A 644 1.07 25.51 7.39
C LEU A 644 2.22 25.78 6.44
N ARG A 645 3.41 25.24 6.76
CA ARG A 645 4.59 25.26 5.89
C ARG A 645 4.79 23.87 5.29
N VAL A 646 4.73 23.74 3.97
CA VAL A 646 4.67 22.43 3.29
C VAL A 646 5.60 22.44 2.07
N PRO A 647 6.39 21.39 1.81
CA PRO A 647 7.20 21.34 0.61
C PRO A 647 6.31 21.16 -0.64
N ALA A 648 6.57 21.93 -1.69
CA ALA A 648 5.82 21.89 -2.94
C ALA A 648 6.43 20.89 -3.92
N LEU A 649 5.58 20.06 -4.53
CA LEU A 649 5.96 19.06 -5.52
C LEU A 649 5.16 19.26 -6.80
N ILE A 650 5.87 19.45 -7.92
CA ILE A 650 5.24 19.66 -9.23
C ILE A 650 4.58 18.35 -9.69
N GLN A 651 3.27 18.38 -9.88
CA GLN A 651 2.48 17.22 -10.30
C GLN A 651 1.82 17.52 -11.66
N PRO A 652 2.30 16.91 -12.76
CA PRO A 652 1.63 16.98 -14.05
C PRO A 652 0.18 16.52 -13.97
N GLY A 653 -0.71 17.23 -14.67
CA GLY A 653 -2.15 17.01 -14.65
C GLY A 653 -2.90 17.59 -13.45
N GLN A 654 -2.23 18.25 -12.51
CA GLN A 654 -2.93 19.09 -11.53
C GLN A 654 -3.67 20.23 -12.26
N ALA A 655 -4.97 20.40 -11.99
CA ALA A 655 -5.76 21.47 -12.61
C ALA A 655 -5.25 22.86 -12.17
N ARG A 656 -5.25 23.83 -13.09
CA ARG A 656 -4.79 25.20 -12.80
C ARG A 656 -5.63 25.86 -11.71
N GLY A 657 -4.97 26.60 -10.82
CA GLY A 657 -5.60 27.25 -9.67
C GLY A 657 -6.04 26.27 -8.58
N THR A 658 -5.56 25.02 -8.62
CA THR A 658 -5.84 24.00 -7.60
C THR A 658 -4.54 23.40 -7.07
N VAL A 659 -4.58 22.97 -5.81
CA VAL A 659 -3.47 22.25 -5.16
C VAL A 659 -3.99 21.09 -4.33
N GLY A 660 -3.18 20.06 -4.15
CA GLY A 660 -3.53 18.90 -3.32
C GLY A 660 -2.59 18.68 -2.15
N LEU A 661 -3.11 18.33 -0.97
CA LEU A 661 -2.33 17.98 0.22
C LEU A 661 -2.86 16.69 0.86
N ALA A 662 -1.99 15.80 1.33
CA ALA A 662 -2.44 14.51 1.86
C ALA A 662 -2.75 14.51 3.37
N PHE A 663 -3.73 13.70 3.79
CA PHE A 663 -4.00 13.34 5.18
C PHE A 663 -2.94 12.38 5.76
N GLY A 664 -2.95 12.21 7.09
CA GLY A 664 -2.28 11.10 7.76
C GLY A 664 -0.80 11.30 8.15
N TYR A 665 -0.23 12.48 7.86
CA TYR A 665 1.14 12.87 8.25
C TYR A 665 1.15 13.91 9.38
N GLY A 666 2.33 14.26 9.89
CA GLY A 666 2.51 15.27 10.94
C GLY A 666 1.99 14.82 12.31
N ARG A 667 2.08 13.52 12.61
CA ARG A 667 1.85 12.97 13.94
C ARG A 667 2.95 13.42 14.89
N SER A 668 2.59 13.77 16.11
CA SER A 668 3.53 14.27 17.13
C SER A 668 3.62 13.36 18.36
N GLN A 669 2.67 12.43 18.53
CA GLN A 669 2.61 11.50 19.65
C GLN A 669 2.35 10.07 19.15
N GLY A 670 2.79 9.07 19.92
CA GLY A 670 2.60 7.65 19.57
C GLY A 670 3.35 7.20 18.31
N VAL A 671 4.40 7.92 17.91
CA VAL A 671 5.27 7.61 16.78
C VAL A 671 6.74 7.81 17.19
N LYS A 672 7.66 7.07 16.58
CA LYS A 672 9.11 7.29 16.75
C LYS A 672 9.54 8.62 16.14
N SER A 673 10.65 9.20 16.59
CA SER A 673 11.21 10.45 16.06
C SER A 673 11.43 10.40 14.55
N GLU A 674 11.94 9.28 14.04
CA GLU A 674 12.23 9.07 12.62
C GLU A 674 10.95 8.94 11.77
N MET A 675 9.81 8.68 12.42
CA MET A 675 8.49 8.52 11.80
C MET A 675 7.63 9.79 11.89
N MET A 676 8.11 10.85 12.55
CA MET A 676 7.46 12.16 12.60
C MET A 676 7.65 12.92 11.28
N THR A 677 7.03 12.41 10.22
CA THR A 677 7.20 12.91 8.84
C THR A 677 6.03 13.80 8.39
N GLY A 678 6.33 14.74 7.50
CA GLY A 678 5.34 15.61 6.84
C GLY A 678 4.62 16.57 7.78
N VAL A 679 3.43 17.01 7.36
CA VAL A 679 2.59 17.97 8.09
C VAL A 679 1.16 17.45 8.29
N ASN A 680 0.50 17.95 9.34
CA ASN A 680 -0.89 17.61 9.64
C ASN A 680 -1.87 18.46 8.80
N ALA A 681 -2.39 17.88 7.71
CA ALA A 681 -3.38 18.52 6.85
C ALA A 681 -4.77 18.68 7.50
N TYR A 682 -5.10 17.92 8.56
CA TYR A 682 -6.39 18.05 9.25
C TYR A 682 -6.61 19.44 9.83
N ASN A 683 -5.53 20.19 10.11
CA ASN A 683 -5.63 21.59 10.54
C ASN A 683 -6.38 22.47 9.52
N LEU A 684 -6.33 22.13 8.23
CA LEU A 684 -7.03 22.82 7.14
C LEU A 684 -8.40 22.20 6.81
N TYR A 685 -8.78 21.08 7.43
CA TYR A 685 -10.03 20.35 7.15
C TYR A 685 -11.24 20.99 7.86
N LYS A 686 -11.51 22.25 7.54
CA LYS A 686 -12.58 23.04 8.17
C LYS A 686 -13.95 22.49 7.75
N ASP A 687 -14.86 22.36 8.74
CA ASP A 687 -16.24 21.91 8.55
C ASP A 687 -16.35 20.54 7.84
N PHE A 688 -15.36 19.66 8.03
CA PHE A 688 -15.26 18.35 7.37
C PHE A 688 -15.28 18.41 5.84
N ASN A 689 -14.97 19.56 5.25
CA ASN A 689 -14.91 19.73 3.81
C ASN A 689 -13.44 19.57 3.32
N PRO A 690 -13.14 18.58 2.45
CA PRO A 690 -11.78 18.40 1.94
C PRO A 690 -11.38 19.51 0.95
N SER A 691 -12.35 20.25 0.42
CA SER A 691 -12.11 21.36 -0.50
C SER A 691 -12.14 22.70 0.24
N GLN A 692 -11.05 23.47 0.16
CA GLN A 692 -10.88 24.74 0.86
C GLN A 692 -10.35 25.81 -0.09
N ASN A 693 -10.72 27.07 0.12
CA ASN A 693 -10.08 28.20 -0.56
C ASN A 693 -8.96 28.72 0.34
N ILE A 694 -7.73 28.70 -0.16
CA ILE A 694 -6.53 29.07 0.59
C ILE A 694 -5.71 30.13 -0.13
N GLU A 695 -4.83 30.79 0.62
CA GLU A 695 -3.77 31.63 0.07
C GLU A 695 -2.43 30.87 0.12
N ILE A 696 -1.61 31.03 -0.92
CA ILE A 696 -0.29 30.41 -1.01
C ILE A 696 0.77 31.47 -1.20
N PHE A 697 1.85 31.39 -0.41
CA PHE A 697 3.03 32.24 -0.52
C PHE A 697 4.28 31.37 -0.67
N SER A 698 5.21 31.78 -1.54
CA SER A 698 6.49 31.08 -1.72
C SER A 698 7.48 31.38 -0.59
N SER A 699 8.29 30.39 -0.24
CA SER A 699 9.53 30.54 0.52
C SER A 699 10.72 30.14 -0.35
N ASP A 700 11.87 30.80 -0.19
CA ASP A 700 13.11 30.44 -0.89
C ASP A 700 13.86 29.28 -0.23
N GLU A 701 13.35 28.77 0.88
CA GLU A 701 13.88 27.57 1.53
C GLU A 701 13.69 26.34 0.64
N ILE A 702 14.75 25.54 0.53
CA ILE A 702 14.77 24.30 -0.25
C ILE A 702 14.46 23.10 0.64
N HIS A 703 13.64 22.21 0.12
CA HIS A 703 13.34 20.89 0.65
C HIS A 703 13.96 19.80 -0.22
N GLU A 704 14.45 18.75 0.42
CA GLU A 704 15.02 17.57 -0.23
C GLU A 704 14.05 16.37 -0.20
N PHE A 705 13.59 15.93 -1.36
CA PHE A 705 12.66 14.82 -1.51
C PHE A 705 13.38 13.48 -1.73
N ALA A 706 12.89 12.44 -1.06
CA ALA A 706 13.27 11.06 -1.33
C ALA A 706 12.34 10.45 -2.39
N CYS A 707 12.67 10.66 -3.67
CA CYS A 707 11.95 10.12 -4.82
C CYS A 707 12.67 8.90 -5.40
N ILE A 708 11.93 7.81 -5.61
CA ILE A 708 12.48 6.57 -6.20
C ILE A 708 12.63 6.67 -7.71
N GLN A 709 11.80 7.50 -8.36
CA GLN A 709 11.83 7.73 -9.79
C GLN A 709 11.93 9.23 -10.07
N LEU A 710 12.94 9.62 -10.83
CA LEU A 710 13.24 11.03 -11.15
C LEU A 710 12.81 11.40 -12.57
N GLN A 711 13.16 10.55 -13.54
CA GLN A 711 12.72 10.73 -14.92
C GLN A 711 11.24 10.39 -15.05
N ASN A 712 10.47 11.34 -15.55
CA ASN A 712 9.02 11.26 -15.57
C ASN A 712 8.45 10.69 -16.88
N THR A 713 9.09 10.94 -18.01
CA THR A 713 8.58 10.58 -19.35
C THR A 713 9.24 9.32 -19.92
N LEU A 714 8.68 8.77 -21.00
CA LEU A 714 9.14 7.55 -21.66
C LEU A 714 10.16 7.78 -22.80
N MET A 715 10.35 9.03 -23.25
CA MET A 715 11.30 9.41 -24.31
C MET A 715 11.04 8.77 -25.68
N GLY A 716 9.79 8.43 -26.03
CA GLY A 716 9.47 7.73 -27.27
C GLY A 716 10.05 6.32 -27.36
N ARG A 717 10.15 5.62 -26.21
CA ARG A 717 10.59 4.22 -26.13
C ARG A 717 9.39 3.27 -26.13
N GLY A 718 8.70 3.20 -27.27
CA GLY A 718 7.54 2.32 -27.48
C GLY A 718 7.82 0.81 -27.28
N ASP A 719 9.08 0.39 -27.20
CA ASP A 719 9.50 -0.98 -26.89
C ASP A 719 9.42 -1.33 -25.39
N ILE A 720 9.28 -0.34 -24.50
CA ILE A 720 9.09 -0.54 -23.06
C ILE A 720 7.60 -0.74 -22.73
N ILE A 721 6.76 0.21 -23.12
CA ILE A 721 5.30 0.10 -23.02
C ILE A 721 4.72 0.16 -24.42
N LYS A 722 4.32 -1.00 -24.94
CA LYS A 722 3.54 -1.07 -26.17
C LYS A 722 2.09 -0.72 -25.85
N GLU A 723 1.58 0.32 -26.50
CA GLU A 723 0.18 0.73 -26.42
C GLU A 723 -0.50 0.71 -27.79
N THR A 724 -1.82 0.50 -27.80
CA THR A 724 -2.64 0.66 -29.01
C THR A 724 -4.07 1.08 -28.66
N SER A 725 -4.84 1.53 -29.64
CA SER A 725 -6.26 1.82 -29.45
C SER A 725 -7.12 0.57 -29.61
N LEU A 726 -8.30 0.56 -29.00
CA LEU A 726 -9.28 -0.53 -29.15
C LEU A 726 -9.72 -0.71 -30.61
N GLU A 727 -9.80 0.38 -31.38
CA GLU A 727 -10.11 0.32 -32.81
C GLU A 727 -9.02 -0.42 -33.60
N ILE A 728 -7.75 -0.05 -33.40
CA ILE A 728 -6.61 -0.68 -34.07
C ILE A 728 -6.50 -2.15 -33.66
N PHE A 729 -6.60 -2.43 -32.36
CA PHE A 729 -6.60 -3.79 -31.81
C PHE A 729 -7.65 -4.71 -32.47
N ASN A 730 -8.82 -4.16 -32.81
CA ASN A 730 -9.92 -4.92 -33.43
C ASN A 730 -9.81 -5.04 -34.95
N THR A 731 -9.22 -4.05 -35.63
CA THR A 731 -9.29 -3.92 -37.09
C THR A 731 -7.97 -4.24 -37.81
N LYS A 732 -6.84 -4.21 -37.10
CA LYS A 732 -5.50 -4.46 -37.66
C LYS A 732 -4.91 -5.76 -37.12
N ASP A 733 -4.02 -6.35 -37.90
CA ASP A 733 -3.26 -7.53 -37.49
C ASP A 733 -2.31 -7.20 -36.32
N SER A 734 -2.01 -8.20 -35.48
CA SER A 734 -1.12 -8.02 -34.32
C SER A 734 0.28 -7.56 -34.68
N SER A 735 0.77 -7.88 -35.87
CA SER A 735 2.05 -7.38 -36.38
C SER A 735 2.12 -5.84 -36.47
N VAL A 736 0.99 -5.14 -36.56
CA VAL A 736 0.93 -3.67 -36.66
C VAL A 736 1.12 -2.99 -35.31
N TRP A 737 0.56 -3.56 -34.24
CA TRP A 737 0.52 -2.95 -32.91
C TRP A 737 1.34 -3.70 -31.86
N ASN A 738 1.86 -4.88 -32.20
CA ASN A 738 2.77 -5.68 -31.39
C ASN A 738 3.84 -6.32 -32.30
N SER A 739 4.55 -5.50 -33.06
CA SER A 739 5.68 -5.96 -33.87
C SER A 739 6.80 -6.50 -32.99
N GLU A 740 7.44 -7.57 -33.44
CA GLU A 740 8.65 -8.11 -32.82
C GLU A 740 9.89 -7.43 -33.42
N ALA A 741 10.96 -7.33 -32.64
CA ALA A 741 12.24 -6.91 -33.19
C ALA A 741 12.77 -7.98 -34.17
N VAL A 742 13.40 -7.52 -35.26
CA VAL A 742 13.97 -8.39 -36.30
C VAL A 742 15.44 -8.06 -36.54
N VAL A 743 16.21 -9.04 -37.00
CA VAL A 743 17.57 -8.89 -37.49
C VAL A 743 17.66 -9.41 -38.93
N SER A 744 18.72 -9.03 -39.66
CA SER A 744 18.94 -9.52 -41.02
C SER A 744 19.79 -10.80 -41.03
N LEU A 745 19.26 -11.88 -41.58
CA LEU A 745 20.00 -13.09 -41.93
C LEU A 745 19.93 -13.29 -43.44
N ASN A 746 21.07 -13.22 -44.14
CA ASN A 746 21.13 -13.35 -45.60
C ASN A 746 20.12 -12.45 -46.34
N HIS A 747 19.98 -11.19 -45.90
CA HIS A 747 18.99 -10.23 -46.42
C HIS A 747 17.52 -10.59 -46.17
N ILE A 748 17.25 -11.45 -45.19
CA ILE A 748 15.90 -11.83 -44.76
C ILE A 748 15.70 -11.35 -43.32
N GLU A 749 14.62 -10.59 -43.09
CA GLU A 749 14.22 -10.19 -41.74
C GLU A 749 13.81 -11.44 -40.94
N THR A 750 14.53 -11.69 -39.86
CA THR A 750 14.34 -12.83 -38.97
C THR A 750 14.04 -12.32 -37.57
N PRO A 751 12.94 -12.75 -36.92
CA PRO A 751 12.62 -12.35 -35.55
C PRO A 751 13.74 -12.69 -34.56
N VAL A 752 13.95 -11.83 -33.57
CA VAL A 752 14.95 -12.06 -32.51
C VAL A 752 14.63 -13.27 -31.62
N SER A 753 13.37 -13.72 -31.59
CA SER A 753 12.98 -14.97 -30.94
C SER A 753 13.36 -16.23 -31.72
N SER A 754 13.78 -16.11 -32.99
CA SER A 754 14.17 -17.26 -33.80
C SER A 754 15.38 -17.98 -33.21
N PRO A 755 15.38 -19.32 -33.14
CA PRO A 755 16.57 -20.10 -32.77
C PRO A 755 17.78 -19.84 -33.68
N ASP A 756 17.56 -19.39 -34.92
CA ASP A 756 18.63 -19.05 -35.88
C ASP A 756 19.37 -17.75 -35.49
N VAL A 757 18.78 -16.95 -34.61
CA VAL A 757 19.33 -15.69 -34.07
C VAL A 757 19.93 -15.93 -32.67
N ASP A 758 20.57 -17.09 -32.48
CA ASP A 758 21.25 -17.44 -31.25
C ASP A 758 22.57 -18.16 -31.56
N LEU A 759 23.68 -17.65 -31.04
CA LEU A 759 24.99 -18.31 -31.17
C LEU A 759 25.12 -19.49 -30.21
N TRP A 760 24.28 -19.56 -29.18
CA TRP A 760 24.36 -20.57 -28.13
C TRP A 760 23.27 -21.63 -28.30
N GLN A 761 23.57 -22.83 -27.81
CA GLN A 761 22.56 -23.87 -27.70
C GLN A 761 21.67 -23.62 -26.48
N GLU A 762 20.36 -23.75 -26.66
CA GLU A 762 19.42 -23.65 -25.55
C GLU A 762 19.51 -24.87 -24.63
N PHE A 763 19.30 -24.63 -23.34
CA PHE A 763 19.10 -25.71 -22.37
C PHE A 763 17.66 -26.23 -22.46
N ASP A 764 17.49 -27.55 -22.50
CA ASP A 764 16.17 -28.18 -22.48
C ASP A 764 15.42 -27.90 -21.17
N ARG A 765 14.27 -27.24 -21.31
CA ARG A 765 13.30 -26.92 -20.25
C ARG A 765 11.92 -27.48 -20.55
N SER A 766 11.80 -28.41 -21.51
CA SER A 766 10.53 -29.04 -21.88
C SER A 766 10.04 -30.06 -20.84
N ILE A 767 10.97 -30.59 -20.02
CA ILE A 767 10.69 -31.59 -18.99
C ILE A 767 10.79 -30.97 -17.59
N GLY A 768 9.75 -31.18 -16.78
CA GLY A 768 9.63 -30.62 -15.44
C GLY A 768 8.90 -29.27 -15.45
N HIS A 769 8.85 -28.61 -14.30
CA HIS A 769 8.19 -27.30 -14.18
C HIS A 769 9.03 -26.20 -14.84
N HIS A 770 8.41 -25.28 -15.58
CA HIS A 770 9.05 -24.07 -16.09
C HIS A 770 8.18 -22.86 -15.76
N PHE A 771 8.67 -22.01 -14.85
CA PHE A 771 7.86 -20.95 -14.27
C PHE A 771 7.94 -19.65 -15.07
N ASN A 772 6.77 -19.14 -15.45
CA ASN A 772 6.61 -17.80 -16.01
C ASN A 772 5.67 -16.95 -15.16
N LEU A 773 5.75 -15.65 -15.41
CA LEU A 773 4.87 -14.66 -14.82
C LEU A 773 4.35 -13.74 -15.94
N SER A 774 3.04 -13.50 -15.99
CA SER A 774 2.41 -12.60 -16.95
C SER A 774 1.88 -11.36 -16.24
N ILE A 775 2.04 -10.19 -16.86
CA ILE A 775 1.56 -8.90 -16.37
C ILE A 775 0.63 -8.27 -17.40
N ASP A 776 -0.65 -8.13 -17.06
CA ASP A 776 -1.61 -7.39 -17.89
C ASP A 776 -1.64 -5.89 -17.51
N LEU A 777 -1.08 -5.06 -18.39
CA LEU A 777 -1.00 -3.60 -18.22
C LEU A 777 -2.35 -2.88 -18.29
N ASN A 778 -3.40 -3.56 -18.76
CA ASN A 778 -4.78 -3.04 -18.69
C ASN A 778 -5.41 -3.23 -17.31
N ALA A 779 -5.04 -4.29 -16.59
CA ALA A 779 -5.53 -4.56 -15.24
C ALA A 779 -4.66 -3.93 -14.14
N CYS A 780 -3.43 -3.52 -14.46
CA CYS A 780 -2.56 -2.83 -13.52
C CYS A 780 -3.03 -1.39 -13.28
N THR A 781 -3.54 -1.12 -12.09
CA THR A 781 -4.03 0.22 -11.69
C THR A 781 -2.97 1.07 -11.00
N GLY A 782 -1.85 0.50 -10.56
CA GLY A 782 -0.81 1.18 -9.79
C GLY A 782 -1.00 1.14 -8.26
N CYS A 783 -1.92 0.32 -7.72
CA CYS A 783 -2.26 0.29 -6.29
C CYS A 783 -1.10 -0.09 -5.33
N GLY A 784 -0.08 -0.78 -5.82
CA GLY A 784 1.15 -1.08 -5.07
C GLY A 784 1.06 -2.15 -3.97
N ALA A 785 -0.09 -2.80 -3.77
CA ALA A 785 -0.23 -3.92 -2.82
C ALA A 785 0.79 -5.05 -3.08
N CYS A 786 1.15 -5.29 -4.35
CA CYS A 786 2.15 -6.28 -4.75
C CYS A 786 3.59 -5.93 -4.30
N VAL A 787 3.89 -4.64 -4.06
CA VAL A 787 5.18 -4.19 -3.51
C VAL A 787 5.27 -4.60 -2.04
N ILE A 788 4.29 -4.21 -1.22
CA ILE A 788 4.26 -4.55 0.21
C ILE A 788 4.24 -6.06 0.43
N ALA A 789 3.43 -6.80 -0.32
CA ALA A 789 3.38 -8.26 -0.22
C ALA A 789 4.74 -8.91 -0.54
N CYS A 790 5.51 -8.34 -1.48
CA CYS A 790 6.87 -8.78 -1.77
C CYS A 790 7.83 -8.49 -0.60
N HIS A 791 7.67 -7.35 0.07
CA HIS A 791 8.51 -6.97 1.22
C HIS A 791 8.29 -7.91 2.40
N THR A 792 7.02 -8.09 2.77
CA THR A 792 6.62 -8.94 3.91
C THR A 792 7.04 -10.40 3.70
N GLU A 793 6.84 -10.95 2.50
CA GLU A 793 7.20 -12.35 2.23
C GLU A 793 8.72 -12.58 2.20
N ASN A 794 9.49 -11.62 1.69
CA ASN A 794 10.91 -11.81 1.40
C ASN A 794 11.84 -11.08 2.37
N ASN A 795 11.39 -10.65 3.55
CA ASN A 795 12.22 -9.98 4.55
C ASN A 795 13.05 -8.83 3.97
N VAL A 796 12.42 -8.00 3.11
CA VAL A 796 13.10 -6.84 2.52
C VAL A 796 13.29 -5.77 3.61
N PRO A 797 14.52 -5.27 3.82
CA PRO A 797 14.78 -4.27 4.86
C PRO A 797 14.18 -2.91 4.50
N VAL A 798 13.95 -2.10 5.54
CA VAL A 798 13.58 -0.69 5.40
C VAL A 798 14.85 0.15 5.51
N VAL A 799 15.01 1.11 4.60
CA VAL A 799 16.25 1.86 4.39
C VAL A 799 16.20 3.24 5.02
N GLY A 800 15.08 3.96 4.88
CA GLY A 800 14.92 5.32 5.42
C GLY A 800 15.17 6.44 4.39
N LYS A 801 14.69 7.66 4.72
CA LYS A 801 14.59 8.80 3.77
C LYS A 801 15.92 9.20 3.13
N SER A 802 16.97 9.34 3.94
CA SER A 802 18.28 9.87 3.50
C SER A 802 18.96 8.99 2.45
N GLU A 803 18.86 7.67 2.60
CA GLU A 803 19.51 6.72 1.69
C GLU A 803 18.65 6.42 0.46
N ILE A 804 17.30 6.47 0.57
CA ILE A 804 16.41 6.44 -0.61
C ILE A 804 16.68 7.63 -1.52
N ARG A 805 16.87 8.84 -0.95
CA ARG A 805 17.23 10.05 -1.70
C ARG A 805 18.50 9.85 -2.55
N LYS A 806 19.42 8.98 -2.10
CA LYS A 806 20.66 8.61 -2.81
C LYS A 806 20.48 7.43 -3.78
N SER A 807 19.24 7.09 -4.13
CA SER A 807 18.88 5.97 -5.00
C SER A 807 19.36 4.61 -4.47
N ARG A 808 19.26 4.38 -3.16
CA ARG A 808 19.64 3.13 -2.49
C ARG A 808 18.44 2.42 -1.86
N ASP A 809 17.28 2.52 -2.50
CA ASP A 809 16.07 1.79 -2.11
C ASP A 809 16.28 0.27 -2.16
N MET A 810 15.48 -0.49 -1.43
CA MET A 810 15.56 -1.96 -1.40
C MET A 810 14.30 -2.65 -1.97
N HIS A 811 13.61 -2.07 -2.96
CA HIS A 811 12.42 -2.71 -3.54
C HIS A 811 12.78 -3.79 -4.60
N TRP A 812 12.34 -5.03 -4.38
CA TRP A 812 12.53 -6.13 -5.35
C TRP A 812 11.57 -6.09 -6.54
N LEU A 813 10.42 -5.45 -6.35
CA LEU A 813 9.41 -5.15 -7.34
C LEU A 813 9.12 -3.66 -7.19
N ARG A 814 9.29 -2.91 -8.27
CA ARG A 814 8.87 -1.51 -8.36
C ARG A 814 7.74 -1.38 -9.37
N ILE A 815 6.92 -0.35 -9.22
CA ILE A 815 5.96 0.06 -10.23
C ILE A 815 6.49 1.33 -10.84
N ASP A 816 6.86 1.28 -12.11
CA ASP A 816 7.30 2.45 -12.85
C ASP A 816 6.06 3.19 -13.36
N ARG A 817 6.13 4.52 -13.36
CA ARG A 817 5.05 5.41 -13.78
C ARG A 817 5.60 6.29 -14.89
N TYR A 818 4.95 6.33 -16.05
CA TYR A 818 5.39 7.16 -17.17
C TYR A 818 4.33 8.18 -17.53
N TYR A 819 4.76 9.40 -17.81
CA TYR A 819 3.95 10.46 -18.40
C TYR A 819 4.29 10.64 -19.88
N SER A 820 3.31 10.98 -20.70
CA SER A 820 3.60 11.47 -22.06
C SER A 820 4.14 12.89 -22.03
N SER A 821 5.00 13.24 -22.98
CA SER A 821 5.50 14.61 -23.16
C SER A 821 4.55 15.46 -24.00
N GLU A 822 3.94 14.84 -25.01
CA GLU A 822 2.84 15.39 -25.79
C GLU A 822 1.48 14.96 -25.18
N ASP A 823 0.39 15.17 -25.91
CA ASP A 823 -0.97 14.76 -25.49
C ASP A 823 -1.12 13.22 -25.40
N SER A 824 -0.20 12.44 -25.99
CA SER A 824 -0.22 10.96 -25.96
C SER A 824 1.16 10.33 -26.20
N PHE A 825 1.35 9.09 -25.75
CA PHE A 825 2.59 8.34 -26.02
C PHE A 825 2.85 8.10 -27.51
N TYR A 826 1.78 7.97 -28.32
CA TYR A 826 1.91 7.84 -29.76
C TYR A 826 2.54 9.09 -30.41
N GLN A 827 2.19 10.28 -29.92
CA GLN A 827 2.79 11.52 -30.40
C GLN A 827 4.24 11.69 -29.94
N ASP A 828 4.60 11.16 -28.76
CA ASP A 828 6.01 11.10 -28.33
C ASP A 828 6.85 10.26 -29.30
N ASP A 829 6.33 9.09 -29.72
CA ASP A 829 6.99 8.24 -30.71
C ASP A 829 7.10 8.96 -32.07
N GLN A 830 6.03 9.61 -32.55
CA GLN A 830 6.08 10.39 -33.79
C GLN A 830 7.10 11.53 -33.73
N LYS A 831 7.19 12.24 -32.61
CA LYS A 831 8.15 13.34 -32.44
C LYS A 831 9.59 12.85 -32.54
N LYS A 832 9.87 11.69 -31.96
CA LYS A 832 11.18 11.02 -32.06
C LYS A 832 11.46 10.52 -33.48
N ASP A 833 10.51 9.87 -34.13
CA ASP A 833 10.70 9.27 -35.45
C ASP A 833 10.82 10.31 -36.57
N ASN A 834 10.25 11.52 -36.38
CA ASN A 834 10.32 12.62 -37.34
C ASN A 834 11.55 13.54 -37.16
N ILE A 835 12.55 13.15 -36.37
CA ILE A 835 13.80 13.91 -36.20
C ILE A 835 14.54 13.99 -37.54
N SER A 836 14.79 15.21 -38.04
CA SER A 836 15.35 15.45 -39.37
C SER A 836 16.89 15.51 -39.42
N GLY A 837 17.56 15.41 -38.27
CA GLY A 837 19.03 15.44 -38.14
C GLY A 837 19.52 15.98 -36.80
N LEU A 838 20.84 16.11 -36.64
CA LEU A 838 21.50 16.44 -35.37
C LEU A 838 20.98 17.72 -34.70
N GLY A 839 20.71 18.78 -35.47
CA GLY A 839 20.17 20.04 -34.94
C GLY A 839 18.81 19.82 -34.25
N SER A 840 17.88 19.16 -34.95
CA SER A 840 16.54 18.85 -34.43
C SER A 840 16.54 17.84 -33.29
N SER A 841 17.51 16.91 -33.26
CA SER A 841 17.56 15.91 -32.18
C SER A 841 17.91 16.52 -30.83
N LEU A 842 18.81 17.52 -30.82
CA LEU A 842 19.27 18.15 -29.57
C LEU A 842 18.12 18.87 -28.84
N SER A 843 17.20 19.50 -29.57
CA SER A 843 16.01 20.13 -28.99
C SER A 843 14.92 19.12 -28.69
N SER A 844 14.60 18.24 -29.65
CA SER A 844 13.45 17.32 -29.53
C SER A 844 13.58 16.35 -28.36
N PHE A 845 14.79 15.82 -28.11
CA PHE A 845 15.01 14.98 -26.94
C PHE A 845 14.92 15.78 -25.63
N GLY A 846 15.42 17.02 -25.58
CA GLY A 846 15.28 17.86 -24.38
C GLY A 846 13.81 18.20 -24.07
N GLU A 847 12.98 18.40 -25.09
CA GLU A 847 11.53 18.62 -24.92
C GLU A 847 10.83 17.36 -24.41
N LEU A 848 11.18 16.17 -24.93
CA LEU A 848 10.59 14.89 -24.56
C LEU A 848 10.81 14.50 -23.08
N GLU A 849 11.78 15.12 -22.39
CA GLU A 849 12.00 14.92 -20.95
C GLU A 849 10.92 15.60 -20.08
N ASN A 850 10.23 16.59 -20.64
CA ASN A 850 9.22 17.37 -19.93
C ASN A 850 7.83 16.80 -20.21
N PRO A 851 7.05 16.42 -19.18
CA PRO A 851 5.69 15.92 -19.37
C PRO A 851 4.76 17.04 -19.86
N SER A 852 3.71 16.70 -20.61
CA SER A 852 2.66 17.67 -20.94
C SER A 852 1.91 18.12 -19.69
N GLU A 853 1.15 19.21 -19.82
CA GLU A 853 0.33 19.73 -18.72
C GLU A 853 -0.74 18.72 -18.26
N ASN A 854 -1.32 17.95 -19.19
CA ASN A 854 -2.29 16.88 -18.90
C ASN A 854 -1.86 15.59 -19.59
N PRO A 855 -0.84 14.89 -19.07
CA PRO A 855 -0.24 13.76 -19.75
C PRO A 855 -1.09 12.51 -19.64
N GLN A 856 -0.90 11.59 -20.59
CA GLN A 856 -1.29 10.20 -20.39
C GLN A 856 -0.37 9.55 -19.36
N VAL A 857 -0.94 8.65 -18.55
CA VAL A 857 -0.19 7.92 -17.52
C VAL A 857 -0.20 6.43 -17.84
N ALA A 858 0.94 5.77 -17.70
CA ALA A 858 1.05 4.32 -17.76
C ALA A 858 1.82 3.78 -16.55
N PHE A 859 1.34 2.66 -16.00
CA PHE A 859 1.99 1.96 -14.90
C PHE A 859 2.56 0.63 -15.40
N GLN A 860 3.78 0.32 -14.98
CA GLN A 860 4.43 -0.94 -15.33
C GLN A 860 5.16 -1.54 -14.13
N PRO A 861 4.68 -2.67 -13.59
CA PRO A 861 5.43 -3.42 -12.60
C PRO A 861 6.71 -4.01 -13.21
N ILE A 862 7.86 -3.66 -12.62
CA ILE A 862 9.18 -4.12 -13.01
C ILE A 862 9.82 -4.88 -11.85
N MET A 863 10.15 -6.14 -12.08
CA MET A 863 10.89 -7.02 -11.18
C MET A 863 12.01 -7.75 -11.93
N CYS A 864 12.74 -8.64 -11.25
CA CYS A 864 13.64 -9.56 -11.95
C CYS A 864 12.87 -10.37 -12.99
N GLN A 865 13.32 -10.32 -14.23
CA GLN A 865 12.67 -10.97 -15.38
C GLN A 865 13.05 -12.46 -15.50
N HIS A 866 13.97 -12.94 -14.64
CA HIS A 866 14.50 -14.31 -14.65
C HIS A 866 14.93 -14.78 -16.06
N CYS A 867 15.67 -13.92 -16.76
CA CYS A 867 16.23 -14.14 -18.09
C CYS A 867 16.88 -15.53 -18.24
N ASN A 868 16.62 -16.21 -19.35
CA ASN A 868 17.31 -17.45 -19.70
C ASN A 868 18.75 -17.16 -20.15
N HIS A 869 18.94 -16.12 -20.96
CA HIS A 869 20.25 -15.56 -21.28
C HIS A 869 20.54 -14.41 -20.33
N ALA A 870 20.83 -14.74 -19.07
CA ALA A 870 20.96 -13.76 -18.00
C ALA A 870 22.34 -13.06 -18.02
N PRO A 871 22.44 -11.78 -18.44
CA PRO A 871 23.72 -11.06 -18.44
C PRO A 871 24.25 -10.78 -17.03
N CYS A 872 23.40 -10.92 -16.00
CA CYS A 872 23.78 -10.77 -14.61
C CYS A 872 24.43 -12.02 -14.00
N GLU A 873 24.34 -13.19 -14.65
CA GLU A 873 24.96 -14.45 -14.19
C GLU A 873 26.42 -14.55 -14.64
N THR A 874 26.67 -14.39 -15.94
CA THR A 874 27.99 -14.59 -16.58
C THR A 874 29.09 -13.70 -16.03
N VAL A 875 28.70 -12.61 -15.36
CA VAL A 875 29.62 -11.59 -14.85
C VAL A 875 29.84 -11.65 -13.35
N CYS A 876 29.26 -12.65 -12.68
CA CYS A 876 29.53 -12.89 -11.26
C CYS A 876 30.80 -13.74 -11.10
N PRO A 877 31.91 -13.20 -10.57
CA PRO A 877 33.19 -13.91 -10.51
C PRO A 877 33.19 -15.11 -9.54
N VAL A 878 32.22 -15.16 -8.63
CA VAL A 878 32.10 -16.18 -7.59
C VAL A 878 30.90 -17.12 -7.80
N ALA A 879 30.22 -17.00 -8.96
CA ALA A 879 29.04 -17.77 -9.33
C ALA A 879 27.91 -17.73 -8.27
N ALA A 880 27.72 -16.58 -7.63
CA ALA A 880 26.62 -16.37 -6.68
C ALA A 880 25.24 -16.28 -7.34
N SER A 881 25.19 -16.04 -8.66
CA SER A 881 23.97 -16.17 -9.47
C SER A 881 24.13 -17.29 -10.48
N SER A 882 23.12 -18.14 -10.59
CA SER A 882 23.06 -19.26 -11.52
C SER A 882 21.60 -19.55 -11.90
N HIS A 883 21.38 -20.34 -12.94
CA HIS A 883 20.04 -20.68 -13.41
C HIS A 883 19.61 -22.09 -12.99
N GLY A 884 18.38 -22.22 -12.48
CA GLY A 884 17.75 -23.52 -12.21
C GLY A 884 17.01 -24.06 -13.44
N ARG A 885 16.75 -25.39 -13.48
CA ARG A 885 15.93 -26.01 -14.53
C ARG A 885 14.50 -25.44 -14.62
N GLN A 886 14.02 -24.85 -13.54
CA GLN A 886 12.67 -24.31 -13.43
C GLN A 886 12.49 -22.92 -14.06
N GLY A 887 13.52 -22.39 -14.75
CA GLY A 887 13.52 -21.05 -15.33
C GLY A 887 13.84 -19.93 -14.35
N GLN A 888 14.10 -20.27 -13.07
CA GLN A 888 14.43 -19.29 -12.06
C GLN A 888 15.94 -18.99 -12.07
N ASN A 889 16.31 -17.72 -12.23
CA ASN A 889 17.62 -17.23 -11.80
C ASN A 889 17.73 -17.29 -10.26
N HIS A 890 18.63 -18.12 -9.73
CA HIS A 890 18.92 -18.28 -8.32
C HIS A 890 19.95 -17.25 -7.86
N MET A 891 19.73 -16.64 -6.70
CA MET A 891 20.70 -15.76 -6.04
C MET A 891 21.12 -16.38 -4.71
N ALA A 892 22.34 -16.89 -4.64
CA ALA A 892 22.92 -17.41 -3.41
C ALA A 892 23.53 -16.26 -2.60
N TYR A 893 22.78 -15.77 -1.60
CA TYR A 893 23.17 -14.59 -0.82
C TYR A 893 24.51 -14.79 -0.09
N ASN A 894 24.75 -15.98 0.46
CA ASN A 894 25.98 -16.35 1.18
C ASN A 894 27.24 -16.44 0.30
N ARG A 895 27.09 -16.56 -1.04
CA ARG A 895 28.21 -16.61 -1.98
C ARG A 895 28.56 -15.23 -2.54
N CYS A 896 27.68 -14.25 -2.39
CA CYS A 896 27.87 -12.92 -2.93
C CYS A 896 28.97 -12.17 -2.16
N VAL A 897 30.05 -11.79 -2.86
CA VAL A 897 31.15 -11.00 -2.29
C VAL A 897 31.04 -9.49 -2.57
N GLY A 898 29.89 -9.05 -3.10
CA GLY A 898 29.58 -7.62 -3.22
C GLY A 898 30.29 -6.83 -4.34
N THR A 899 30.72 -7.48 -5.42
CA THR A 899 31.35 -6.77 -6.57
C THR A 899 30.40 -5.84 -7.32
N ARG A 900 29.07 -6.02 -7.15
CA ARG A 900 27.97 -5.23 -7.75
C ARG A 900 27.86 -5.26 -9.28
N TYR A 901 28.77 -5.91 -10.00
CA TYR A 901 28.77 -5.92 -11.47
C TYR A 901 27.51 -6.54 -12.10
N CYS A 902 26.88 -7.50 -11.41
CA CYS A 902 25.58 -8.07 -11.81
C CYS A 902 24.42 -7.04 -11.86
N ALA A 903 24.48 -5.95 -11.09
CA ALA A 903 23.50 -4.86 -11.20
C ALA A 903 23.75 -4.00 -12.44
N ASN A 904 25.01 -3.76 -12.80
CA ASN A 904 25.38 -2.97 -13.98
C ASN A 904 24.89 -3.65 -15.26
N ASN A 905 25.17 -4.95 -15.42
CA ASN A 905 24.79 -5.71 -16.62
C ASN A 905 23.32 -6.09 -16.70
N CYS A 906 22.56 -5.98 -15.62
CA CYS A 906 21.11 -6.17 -15.69
C CYS A 906 20.48 -4.98 -16.43
N PRO A 907 19.86 -5.18 -17.61
CA PRO A 907 19.31 -4.06 -18.39
C PRO A 907 18.14 -3.40 -17.65
N TYR A 908 17.40 -4.17 -16.85
CA TYR A 908 16.24 -3.70 -16.07
C TYR A 908 16.61 -2.99 -14.76
N LYS A 909 17.87 -3.09 -14.30
CA LYS A 909 18.35 -2.50 -13.03
C LYS A 909 17.47 -2.88 -11.83
N VAL A 910 17.21 -4.17 -11.67
CA VAL A 910 16.35 -4.79 -10.62
C VAL A 910 17.11 -5.63 -9.59
N ARG A 911 18.44 -5.53 -9.60
CA ARG A 911 19.29 -6.05 -8.52
C ARG A 911 19.44 -4.93 -7.48
N ARG A 912 19.25 -5.24 -6.20
CA ARG A 912 19.35 -4.29 -5.09
C ARG A 912 20.49 -4.69 -4.17
N PHE A 913 21.28 -3.73 -3.72
CA PHE A 913 22.51 -4.00 -2.98
C PHE A 913 22.36 -3.56 -1.54
N ASN A 914 22.71 -4.44 -0.60
CA ASN A 914 22.76 -4.07 0.82
C ASN A 914 24.00 -3.23 1.09
N TRP A 915 23.86 -1.91 1.04
CA TRP A 915 24.94 -0.96 1.30
C TRP A 915 25.41 -1.01 2.75
N PHE A 916 24.45 -1.12 3.67
CA PHE A 916 24.67 -1.16 5.10
C PHE A 916 24.20 -2.50 5.67
N LEU A 917 24.47 -2.69 6.96
CA LEU A 917 23.89 -3.78 7.71
C LEU A 917 22.52 -3.29 8.22
N TYR A 918 21.43 -3.50 7.49
CA TYR A 918 20.12 -3.00 7.87
C TYR A 918 19.49 -3.71 9.09
N ASN A 919 20.07 -4.83 9.52
CA ASN A 919 19.60 -5.66 10.62
C ASN A 919 20.64 -5.77 11.75
N GLY A 920 20.20 -5.76 13.01
CA GLY A 920 21.08 -5.81 14.18
C GLY A 920 21.99 -4.59 14.36
N ASN A 921 21.54 -3.38 13.99
CA ASN A 921 22.27 -2.14 14.27
C ASN A 921 21.36 -0.98 14.74
N ASP A 922 21.97 0.05 15.33
CA ASP A 922 21.22 1.18 15.89
C ASP A 922 20.99 2.32 14.87
N GLU A 923 21.73 2.34 13.76
CA GLU A 923 21.59 3.37 12.71
C GLU A 923 20.24 3.29 11.96
N PHE A 924 19.66 2.09 11.88
CA PHE A 924 18.37 1.85 11.23
C PHE A 924 17.35 1.35 12.25
N ASP A 925 16.90 2.18 13.20
CA ASP A 925 15.97 1.76 14.26
C ASP A 925 14.52 1.50 13.79
N TYR A 926 14.36 0.47 12.96
CA TYR A 926 13.09 -0.03 12.44
C TYR A 926 12.79 -1.44 13.00
N HIS A 927 11.90 -2.17 12.34
CA HIS A 927 11.39 -3.45 12.83
C HIS A 927 12.42 -4.58 12.92
N MET A 928 13.49 -4.56 12.11
CA MET A 928 14.51 -5.61 12.12
C MET A 928 15.46 -5.52 13.32
N ASN A 929 15.47 -4.40 14.04
CA ASN A 929 16.49 -4.07 15.04
C ASN A 929 15.96 -4.07 16.47
N ASN A 930 14.71 -4.49 16.65
CA ASN A 930 14.12 -4.70 17.96
C ASN A 930 13.49 -6.09 18.07
N ASP A 931 13.40 -6.63 19.29
CA ASP A 931 13.01 -8.02 19.54
C ASP A 931 11.59 -8.34 19.07
N LEU A 932 10.64 -7.43 19.31
CA LEU A 932 9.25 -7.62 18.94
C LEU A 932 9.05 -7.58 17.42
N GLY A 933 9.62 -6.58 16.75
CA GLY A 933 9.51 -6.38 15.30
C GLY A 933 10.09 -7.53 14.49
N ARG A 934 11.07 -8.27 15.03
CA ARG A 934 11.65 -9.47 14.39
C ARG A 934 10.66 -10.64 14.31
N MET A 935 9.53 -10.61 15.02
CA MET A 935 8.50 -11.66 14.93
C MET A 935 7.82 -11.74 13.56
N VAL A 936 7.80 -10.64 12.79
CA VAL A 936 7.19 -10.60 11.44
C VAL A 936 8.04 -11.30 10.38
N ILE A 937 9.34 -11.51 10.66
CA ILE A 937 10.31 -12.04 9.70
C ILE A 937 9.93 -13.47 9.32
N ASN A 938 9.84 -13.71 8.02
CA ASN A 938 9.56 -15.02 7.45
C ASN A 938 10.75 -15.96 7.70
N PRO A 939 10.60 -17.05 8.48
CA PRO A 939 11.71 -17.96 8.79
C PRO A 939 12.22 -18.73 7.57
N ASP A 940 11.42 -18.81 6.51
CA ASP A 940 11.74 -19.58 5.31
C ASP A 940 12.62 -18.78 4.32
N VAL A 941 12.94 -17.51 4.62
CA VAL A 941 13.75 -16.61 3.79
C VAL A 941 14.91 -16.03 4.59
N THR A 942 16.13 -16.13 4.04
CA THR A 942 17.32 -15.55 4.66
C THR A 942 17.15 -14.05 4.90
N VAL A 943 17.46 -13.56 6.10
CA VAL A 943 17.69 -12.12 6.35
C VAL A 943 19.12 -11.81 5.91
N ARG A 944 19.28 -10.89 4.96
CA ARG A 944 20.57 -10.63 4.33
C ARG A 944 21.42 -9.73 5.22
N SER A 945 22.74 -9.92 5.15
CA SER A 945 23.72 -9.04 5.78
C SER A 945 24.17 -7.95 4.81
N ARG A 946 25.15 -7.14 5.22
CA ARG A 946 25.78 -6.11 4.39
C ARG A 946 26.55 -6.73 3.22
N GLY A 947 26.63 -6.01 2.11
CA GLY A 947 27.55 -6.32 1.01
C GLY A 947 27.04 -7.39 0.04
N VAL A 948 25.77 -7.78 0.14
CA VAL A 948 25.17 -8.80 -0.72
C VAL A 948 24.10 -8.21 -1.64
N MET A 949 24.00 -8.77 -2.84
CA MET A 949 22.95 -8.45 -3.79
C MET A 949 21.66 -9.22 -3.51
N GLU A 950 20.55 -8.59 -3.82
CA GLU A 950 19.21 -9.13 -3.75
C GLU A 950 18.46 -8.90 -5.05
N LYS A 951 17.39 -9.67 -5.23
CA LYS A 951 16.44 -9.53 -6.34
C LYS A 951 15.20 -10.36 -6.04
N CYS A 952 14.12 -10.07 -6.77
CA CYS A 952 12.99 -10.97 -6.90
C CYS A 952 13.46 -12.41 -7.23
N SER A 953 12.97 -13.38 -6.46
CA SER A 953 13.32 -14.80 -6.58
C SER A 953 12.18 -15.65 -7.16
N MET A 954 11.08 -15.01 -7.62
CA MET A 954 9.81 -15.69 -7.87
C MET A 954 9.33 -16.51 -6.65
N CYS A 955 9.55 -15.98 -5.44
CA CYS A 955 9.19 -16.60 -4.15
C CYS A 955 9.54 -18.09 -4.08
N ILE A 956 10.81 -18.41 -4.35
CA ILE A 956 11.31 -19.80 -4.41
C ILE A 956 10.94 -20.62 -3.17
N GLN A 957 10.91 -20.01 -1.99
CA GLN A 957 10.49 -20.64 -0.74
C GLN A 957 9.07 -21.24 -0.83
N SER A 958 8.15 -20.57 -1.55
CA SER A 958 6.77 -21.02 -1.71
C SER A 958 6.63 -22.07 -2.79
N THR A 959 7.32 -21.92 -3.93
CA THR A 959 7.25 -22.91 -5.02
C THR A 959 7.88 -24.24 -4.60
N GLN A 960 9.01 -24.21 -3.87
CA GLN A 960 9.62 -25.41 -3.33
C GLN A 960 8.74 -26.08 -2.27
N ALA A 961 8.02 -25.31 -1.44
CA ALA A 961 7.07 -25.89 -0.48
C ALA A 961 5.92 -26.64 -1.17
N VAL A 962 5.40 -26.15 -2.31
CA VAL A 962 4.39 -26.87 -3.11
C VAL A 962 4.94 -28.18 -3.65
N ILE A 963 6.14 -28.14 -4.26
CA ILE A 963 6.78 -29.33 -4.83
C ILE A 963 7.06 -30.36 -3.73
N LEU A 964 7.54 -29.91 -2.57
CA LEU A 964 7.79 -30.76 -1.41
C LEU A 964 6.50 -31.43 -0.94
N LYS A 965 5.41 -30.67 -0.81
CA LYS A 965 4.11 -31.19 -0.41
C LYS A 965 3.62 -32.28 -1.36
N ALA A 966 3.62 -32.02 -2.66
CA ALA A 966 3.19 -32.99 -3.66
C ALA A 966 4.04 -34.27 -3.63
N LYS A 967 5.37 -34.12 -3.45
CA LYS A 967 6.30 -35.25 -3.33
C LYS A 967 6.04 -36.09 -2.08
N LEU A 968 5.77 -35.47 -0.93
CA LEU A 968 5.42 -36.17 0.32
C LEU A 968 4.08 -36.92 0.19
N GLU A 969 3.13 -36.34 -0.53
CA GLU A 969 1.81 -36.94 -0.78
C GLU A 969 1.83 -37.99 -1.91
N GLY A 970 2.98 -38.22 -2.56
CA GLY A 970 3.12 -39.20 -3.64
C GLY A 970 2.32 -38.87 -4.90
N ARG A 971 2.01 -37.58 -5.12
CA ARG A 971 1.21 -37.11 -6.25
C ARG A 971 1.97 -36.08 -7.09
N ALA A 972 1.49 -35.86 -8.31
CA ALA A 972 1.88 -34.68 -9.07
C ALA A 972 1.37 -33.40 -8.39
N VAL A 973 2.03 -32.28 -8.69
CA VAL A 973 1.49 -30.96 -8.34
C VAL A 973 0.13 -30.81 -9.02
N ALA A 974 -0.88 -30.35 -8.27
CA ALA A 974 -2.23 -30.21 -8.78
C ALA A 974 -2.31 -29.01 -9.74
N GLU A 975 -3.23 -29.08 -10.70
CA GLU A 975 -3.46 -28.00 -11.67
C GLU A 975 -3.69 -26.67 -10.96
N GLY A 976 -2.90 -25.65 -11.32
CA GLY A 976 -2.99 -24.31 -10.74
C GLY A 976 -2.50 -24.18 -9.30
N GLU A 977 -1.89 -25.21 -8.69
CA GLU A 977 -1.41 -25.15 -7.29
C GLU A 977 -0.29 -24.11 -7.09
N PHE A 978 0.38 -23.69 -8.17
CA PHE A 978 1.39 -22.62 -8.17
C PHE A 978 0.82 -21.19 -8.27
N ASN A 979 -0.40 -20.99 -8.80
CA ASN A 979 -0.86 -19.69 -9.29
C ASN A 979 -0.82 -18.55 -8.26
N ASP A 980 -1.03 -18.91 -7.00
CA ASP A 980 -1.10 -17.97 -5.87
C ASP A 980 0.03 -18.20 -4.86
N LYS A 981 1.17 -18.76 -5.28
CA LYS A 981 2.32 -19.03 -4.40
C LYS A 981 3.34 -17.91 -4.40
N VAL A 982 3.37 -17.12 -5.47
CA VAL A 982 4.19 -15.91 -5.53
C VAL A 982 3.42 -14.75 -4.91
N ALA A 983 4.02 -14.10 -3.91
CA ALA A 983 3.34 -13.09 -3.09
C ALA A 983 2.75 -11.93 -3.90
N CYS A 984 3.45 -11.44 -4.93
CA CYS A 984 2.95 -10.36 -5.77
C CYS A 984 1.73 -10.75 -6.62
N SER A 985 1.64 -12.01 -7.06
CA SER A 985 0.48 -12.56 -7.78
C SER A 985 -0.70 -12.74 -6.81
N ALA A 986 -0.46 -13.38 -5.67
CA ALA A 986 -1.50 -13.65 -4.66
C ALA A 986 -2.10 -12.38 -4.03
N ALA A 987 -1.34 -11.30 -3.94
CA ALA A 987 -1.79 -9.99 -3.45
C ALA A 987 -2.43 -9.11 -4.53
N CYS A 988 -2.31 -9.46 -5.82
CA CYS A 988 -2.86 -8.66 -6.90
C CYS A 988 -4.37 -8.91 -7.06
N SER A 989 -5.17 -8.11 -6.36
CA SER A 989 -6.64 -8.15 -6.39
C SER A 989 -7.21 -8.10 -7.81
N THR A 990 -6.67 -7.26 -8.69
CA THR A 990 -7.14 -7.07 -10.08
C THR A 990 -6.81 -8.23 -11.01
N GLY A 991 -5.93 -9.15 -10.60
CA GLY A 991 -5.42 -10.23 -11.45
C GLY A 991 -4.47 -9.76 -12.55
N ALA A 992 -3.86 -8.58 -12.40
CA ALA A 992 -2.87 -8.06 -13.35
C ALA A 992 -1.62 -8.92 -13.39
N ILE A 993 -1.15 -9.43 -12.24
CA ILE A 993 0.00 -10.34 -12.15
C ILE A 993 -0.53 -11.77 -12.02
N LYS A 994 -0.09 -12.65 -12.91
CA LYS A 994 -0.40 -14.09 -12.87
C LYS A 994 0.88 -14.89 -12.97
N PHE A 995 1.06 -15.85 -12.07
CA PHE A 995 2.19 -16.77 -12.05
C PHE A 995 1.72 -18.18 -12.36
N GLY A 996 2.60 -19.03 -12.90
CA GLY A 996 2.29 -20.45 -13.07
C GLY A 996 3.39 -21.23 -13.77
N ASP A 997 3.11 -22.50 -14.02
CA ASP A 997 3.95 -23.39 -14.82
C ASP A 997 3.45 -23.43 -16.27
N ILE A 998 4.33 -23.14 -17.23
CA ILE A 998 3.97 -23.18 -18.66
C ILE A 998 3.98 -24.59 -19.23
N ASN A 999 4.64 -25.54 -18.57
CA ASN A 999 4.65 -26.94 -18.98
C ASN A 999 3.41 -27.71 -18.46
N GLU A 1000 2.64 -27.10 -17.55
CA GLU A 1000 1.32 -27.58 -17.15
C GLU A 1000 0.34 -27.43 -18.32
N LYS A 1001 -0.22 -28.56 -18.79
CA LYS A 1001 -1.11 -28.58 -19.96
C LYS A 1001 -2.36 -27.75 -19.72
N GLY A 1002 -2.62 -26.78 -20.61
CA GLY A 1002 -3.82 -25.95 -20.56
C GLY A 1002 -3.79 -24.83 -19.50
N SER A 1003 -2.65 -24.63 -18.84
CA SER A 1003 -2.47 -23.62 -17.80
C SER A 1003 -2.81 -22.22 -18.32
N GLU A 1004 -3.30 -21.38 -17.41
CA GLU A 1004 -3.66 -20.00 -17.77
C GLU A 1004 -2.42 -19.20 -18.21
N ILE A 1005 -1.27 -19.43 -17.58
CA ILE A 1005 -0.03 -18.74 -17.92
C ILE A 1005 0.46 -19.06 -19.33
N ALA A 1006 0.31 -20.31 -19.80
CA ALA A 1006 0.66 -20.68 -21.18
C ALA A 1006 -0.22 -19.93 -22.19
N LYS A 1007 -1.54 -19.85 -21.94
CA LYS A 1007 -2.48 -19.07 -22.78
C LYS A 1007 -2.15 -17.58 -22.81
N LEU A 1008 -1.62 -17.02 -21.71
CA LEU A 1008 -1.22 -15.62 -21.64
C LEU A 1008 0.11 -15.37 -22.35
N LYS A 1009 1.06 -16.30 -22.27
CA LYS A 1009 2.32 -16.25 -23.02
C LYS A 1009 2.07 -16.30 -24.54
N ASP A 1010 1.14 -17.14 -24.98
CA ASP A 1010 0.83 -17.31 -26.41
C ASP A 1010 -0.25 -16.31 -26.91
N ASN A 1011 -0.62 -15.33 -26.09
CA ASN A 1011 -1.59 -14.31 -26.46
C ASN A 1011 -1.00 -13.37 -27.53
N LYS A 1012 -1.82 -12.90 -28.47
CA LYS A 1012 -1.40 -11.87 -29.46
C LYS A 1012 -0.87 -10.58 -28.82
N ARG A 1013 -1.30 -10.27 -27.60
CA ARG A 1013 -0.84 -9.13 -26.79
C ARG A 1013 0.46 -9.40 -26.05
N ALA A 1014 0.95 -10.64 -26.00
CA ALA A 1014 2.15 -10.96 -25.27
C ALA A 1014 3.37 -10.31 -25.93
N TYR A 1015 4.20 -9.67 -25.12
CA TYR A 1015 5.51 -9.17 -25.52
C TYR A 1015 6.47 -9.26 -24.34
N HIS A 1016 7.75 -9.24 -24.63
CA HIS A 1016 8.79 -9.26 -23.62
C HIS A 1016 9.53 -7.90 -23.63
N LEU A 1017 10.07 -7.53 -22.47
CA LEU A 1017 10.76 -6.24 -22.34
C LEU A 1017 12.16 -6.31 -22.91
N LEU A 1018 12.49 -5.37 -23.79
CA LEU A 1018 13.81 -5.21 -24.41
C LEU A 1018 14.24 -6.45 -25.22
N ASP A 1019 13.34 -6.97 -26.05
CA ASP A 1019 13.56 -8.21 -26.83
C ASP A 1019 14.75 -8.13 -27.78
N ALA A 1020 15.04 -6.95 -28.30
CA ALA A 1020 16.21 -6.68 -29.12
C ALA A 1020 17.54 -6.98 -28.41
N VAL A 1021 17.57 -7.04 -27.07
CA VAL A 1021 18.78 -7.39 -26.30
C VAL A 1021 19.03 -8.91 -26.28
N GLY A 1022 18.01 -9.74 -26.55
CA GLY A 1022 18.16 -11.19 -26.62
C GLY A 1022 18.28 -11.89 -25.25
N THR A 1023 17.77 -11.30 -24.16
CA THR A 1023 17.89 -11.90 -22.81
C THR A 1023 16.93 -13.06 -22.53
N LYS A 1024 15.93 -13.28 -23.40
CA LYS A 1024 14.89 -14.33 -23.28
C LYS A 1024 14.25 -14.37 -21.89
N PRO A 1025 13.52 -13.31 -21.46
CA PRO A 1025 12.93 -13.20 -20.12
C PRO A 1025 11.75 -14.16 -19.90
N ASN A 1026 11.55 -14.61 -18.65
CA ASN A 1026 10.44 -15.48 -18.25
C ASN A 1026 9.22 -14.69 -17.71
N VAL A 1027 9.31 -13.36 -17.74
CA VAL A 1027 8.18 -12.46 -17.49
C VAL A 1027 7.64 -11.95 -18.83
N VAL A 1028 6.35 -12.10 -19.04
CA VAL A 1028 5.60 -11.63 -20.21
C VAL A 1028 4.74 -10.43 -19.81
N TYR A 1029 4.68 -9.42 -20.68
CA TYR A 1029 3.78 -8.29 -20.56
C TYR A 1029 2.68 -8.39 -21.61
N GLN A 1030 1.48 -7.90 -21.31
CA GLN A 1030 0.40 -7.76 -22.28
C GLN A 1030 0.32 -6.30 -22.75
N VAL A 1031 0.29 -6.08 -24.07
CA VAL A 1031 0.10 -4.77 -24.70
C VAL A 1031 -1.08 -4.04 -24.07
N LYS A 1032 -0.89 -2.77 -23.74
CA LYS A 1032 -1.93 -1.92 -23.14
C LYS A 1032 -2.85 -1.38 -24.23
N VAL A 1033 -4.13 -1.70 -24.13
CA VAL A 1033 -5.15 -1.23 -25.09
C VAL A 1033 -5.97 -0.10 -24.47
N ARG A 1034 -6.02 1.07 -25.08
CA ARG A 1034 -6.86 2.20 -24.63
C ARG A 1034 -8.12 2.33 -25.46
N ASN A 1035 -9.23 2.71 -24.84
CA ASN A 1035 -10.49 2.91 -25.53
C ASN A 1035 -10.67 4.40 -25.88
N THR A 1036 -9.78 4.94 -26.71
CA THR A 1036 -9.81 6.32 -27.22
C THR A 1036 -10.67 6.40 -28.49
N LYS A 1037 -11.37 7.54 -28.68
CA LYS A 1037 -12.21 7.80 -29.89
C LYS A 1037 -11.57 8.77 -30.89
N ASN A 1038 -10.57 9.53 -30.46
CA ASN A 1038 -9.77 10.31 -31.39
C ASN A 1038 -8.86 9.32 -32.11
N LYS A 1039 -8.79 9.41 -33.44
CA LYS A 1039 -7.85 8.60 -34.24
C LYS A 1039 -6.46 8.82 -33.64
N VAL A 1040 -5.88 7.74 -33.14
CA VAL A 1040 -4.45 7.65 -32.83
C VAL A 1040 -3.71 7.86 -34.13
#